data_AF-A0A6L7ZZJ2-F1
#
_entry.id   AF-A0A6L7ZZJ2-F1
#
_cell.length_a   1.000
_cell.length_b   1.000
_cell.length_c   1.000
_cell.angle_alpha   90.00
_cell.angle_beta   90.00
_cell.angle_gamma   90.00
#
_symmetry.space_group_name_H-M   'P 1'
#
loop_
_entity.id
_entity.type
_entity.pdbx_description
1 polymer ?
#
loop_
_entity_poly.entity_id
_entity_poly.type
_entity_poly.pdbx_seq_one_letter_code
_entity_poly.pdbx_strand_id
1 'polypeptide(L)'
;ATDLLALALLEPPGAWGVDIVIGSAQRFGVPMGFGGPHAAFFATRERFARKMPGRLVGVSVDARGRPALRLALQTREQHIRREKATSNICTAQVLLANMAGFYGVWHGPDGLERIARRVHRLACAFAEIATAAGLEVEAGAFFDTVTVRAPGRASEIVGAAMDAGLNLRFIDDDRFAVAFDETCGPQDLSVLSDALTGAADGDRIAALLDGVPDRLPETLRRRDAFMTHPVFHRHRSETGMMRYLRRLADKDLALDRAMIPLGSCTMKLNAAAEMEPVSWPEFAALHPFVPLEQAAGTLDLIWELEDMLCAATGFDAVSLQPNAGSQGELAGLLVIRAWHESRDDGGRDICLIPSSAHGTNPASAVLAGLSVVVVGCDADGNIDMADLRAKAGQHRDRLAALMVTYPSTHGVFETGIVEICDIVHACGGQVYMDGANLNALLGIARPGEFGPDVAHLNLHKTFCIPHGGGGPGIGPIAVKAHLAPFLPGHPVHPECGGEQAIGPVSAAPWGSTGILPISWAYITMMGAAGLKRATAVAILNANYIAARLGDHFPVLYTGTNGRVAHECIVDLRPLREFASVDDVAKRLIDYGFHAPTMSFPVAGTLMIEPTESESLAEIDRFCDAMIAIRQEIARVEAGDWPADDNPLANAPHTADDLAAADWPHPYPRALAVFPVPALKDGKYWPPVARIDNVYGDRNIVCACPPLEAYGEAAE
;
A
#
# COMPACT_ATOMS: atom_id res chain seq x y z
N ALA A 1 9.80 1.86 -19.80
CA ALA A 1 9.35 2.83 -18.77
C ALA A 1 9.25 4.21 -19.39
N THR A 2 8.50 5.14 -18.80
CA THR A 2 8.29 6.51 -19.30
C THR A 2 7.94 7.47 -18.16
N ASP A 3 7.80 8.76 -18.47
CA ASP A 3 7.43 9.85 -17.56
C ASP A 3 6.11 10.51 -17.98
N LEU A 4 5.15 10.71 -17.05
CA LEU A 4 3.82 11.25 -17.39
C LEU A 4 3.84 12.72 -17.85
N LEU A 5 4.75 13.54 -17.34
CA LEU A 5 4.87 14.94 -17.73
C LEU A 5 5.49 15.06 -19.12
N ALA A 6 6.50 14.24 -19.44
CA ALA A 6 7.06 14.17 -20.78
C ALA A 6 5.99 13.77 -21.82
N LEU A 7 5.11 12.82 -21.47
CA LEU A 7 4.00 12.39 -22.32
C LEU A 7 2.90 13.44 -22.51
N ALA A 8 2.94 14.59 -21.83
CA ALA A 8 2.09 15.72 -22.20
C ALA A 8 2.52 16.34 -23.55
N LEU A 9 3.80 16.22 -23.93
CA LEU A 9 4.35 16.77 -25.17
C LEU A 9 4.78 15.71 -26.19
N LEU A 10 5.06 14.49 -25.73
CA LEU A 10 5.52 13.38 -26.57
C LEU A 10 4.39 12.45 -26.99
N GLU A 11 4.49 11.91 -28.21
CA GLU A 11 3.63 10.83 -28.67
C GLU A 11 3.72 9.64 -27.70
N PRO A 12 2.58 9.16 -27.17
CA PRO A 12 2.62 8.15 -26.11
C PRO A 12 3.06 6.77 -26.64
N PRO A 13 3.71 5.93 -25.80
CA PRO A 13 4.25 4.64 -26.22
C PRO A 13 3.24 3.68 -26.87
N GLY A 14 1.94 3.83 -26.57
CA GLY A 14 0.88 3.04 -27.19
C GLY A 14 0.78 3.23 -28.71
N ALA A 15 1.11 4.42 -29.23
CA ALA A 15 1.15 4.70 -30.66
C ALA A 15 2.27 3.92 -31.38
N TRP A 16 3.37 3.62 -30.67
CA TRP A 16 4.52 2.88 -31.20
C TRP A 16 4.36 1.36 -31.09
N GLY A 17 3.21 0.89 -30.62
CA GLY A 17 2.95 -0.53 -30.49
C GLY A 17 3.43 -1.15 -29.17
N VAL A 18 3.86 -0.35 -28.18
CA VAL A 18 4.32 -0.85 -26.88
C VAL A 18 3.20 -1.59 -26.14
N ASP A 19 3.54 -2.74 -25.56
CA ASP A 19 2.57 -3.62 -24.89
C ASP A 19 2.34 -3.27 -23.42
N ILE A 20 3.39 -2.82 -22.71
CA ILE A 20 3.38 -2.48 -21.28
C ILE A 20 4.11 -1.16 -21.08
N VAL A 21 3.50 -0.25 -20.34
CA VAL A 21 4.06 1.06 -20.00
C VAL A 21 4.06 1.21 -18.48
N ILE A 22 5.23 1.54 -17.93
CA ILE A 22 5.43 1.73 -16.49
C ILE A 22 6.19 3.01 -16.20
N GLY A 23 6.06 3.54 -14.99
CA GLY A 23 6.83 4.68 -14.51
C GLY A 23 6.32 5.15 -13.15
N SER A 24 6.83 6.30 -12.69
CA SER A 24 6.36 6.95 -11.47
C SER A 24 5.38 8.08 -11.81
N ALA A 25 4.32 8.21 -11.00
CA ALA A 25 3.41 9.36 -11.04
C ALA A 25 3.83 10.46 -10.05
N GLN A 26 5.01 10.36 -9.41
CA GLN A 26 5.47 11.28 -8.36
C GLN A 26 5.35 12.75 -8.75
N ARG A 27 5.88 13.12 -9.93
CA ARG A 27 5.92 14.52 -10.36
C ARG A 27 4.55 15.12 -10.69
N PHE A 28 3.48 14.35 -10.57
CA PHE A 28 2.11 14.86 -10.55
C PHE A 28 1.70 15.21 -9.12
N GLY A 29 2.38 16.21 -8.54
CA GLY A 29 1.97 16.82 -7.26
C GLY A 29 2.19 15.97 -6.01
N VAL A 30 3.14 15.04 -6.01
CA VAL A 30 3.53 14.27 -4.82
C VAL A 30 4.97 14.65 -4.41
N PRO A 31 5.27 14.89 -3.12
CA PRO A 31 6.62 15.27 -2.68
C PRO A 31 7.70 14.21 -2.98
N MET A 32 8.98 14.60 -2.98
CA MET A 32 10.11 13.68 -3.21
C MET A 32 10.25 12.64 -2.08
N GLY A 33 10.06 13.08 -0.83
CA GLY A 33 9.97 12.21 0.35
C GLY A 33 11.20 11.33 0.60
N PHE A 34 12.38 11.76 0.16
CA PHE A 34 13.63 10.98 0.19
C PHE A 34 13.45 9.54 -0.36
N GLY A 35 12.57 9.39 -1.37
CA GLY A 35 12.33 8.10 -2.04
C GLY A 35 10.86 7.70 -2.13
N GLY A 36 10.00 8.24 -1.27
CA GLY A 36 8.58 7.94 -1.32
C GLY A 36 7.77 8.41 -0.11
N PRO A 37 6.47 8.09 -0.09
CA PRO A 37 5.81 7.14 -0.99
C PRO A 37 5.33 7.78 -2.31
N HIS A 38 5.42 7.03 -3.42
CA HIS A 38 4.89 7.43 -4.72
C HIS A 38 4.11 6.30 -5.38
N ALA A 39 3.03 6.64 -6.09
CA ALA A 39 2.35 5.67 -6.93
C ALA A 39 3.13 5.45 -8.24
N ALA A 40 3.53 4.20 -8.48
CA ALA A 40 3.92 3.78 -9.81
C ALA A 40 2.67 3.57 -10.68
N PHE A 41 2.74 3.91 -11.96
CA PHE A 41 1.71 3.54 -12.93
C PHE A 41 2.14 2.30 -13.71
N PHE A 42 1.16 1.45 -14.04
CA PHE A 42 1.31 0.28 -14.89
C PHE A 42 0.12 0.22 -15.85
N ALA A 43 0.37 0.33 -17.14
CA ALA A 43 -0.64 0.20 -18.19
C ALA A 43 -0.23 -0.92 -19.15
N THR A 44 -1.22 -1.64 -19.68
CA THR A 44 -0.99 -2.70 -20.66
C THR A 44 -2.14 -2.74 -21.66
N ARG A 45 -1.93 -3.43 -22.78
CA ARG A 45 -3.03 -3.76 -23.70
C ARG A 45 -4.09 -4.62 -23.03
N GLU A 46 -5.34 -4.44 -23.46
CA GLU A 46 -6.52 -5.13 -22.92
C GLU A 46 -6.39 -6.66 -22.90
N ARG A 47 -5.77 -7.26 -23.94
CA ARG A 47 -5.51 -8.71 -24.01
C ARG A 47 -4.70 -9.27 -22.82
N PHE A 48 -4.00 -8.41 -22.08
CA PHE A 48 -3.21 -8.78 -20.91
C PHE A 48 -3.88 -8.41 -19.58
N ALA A 49 -5.11 -7.88 -19.56
CA ALA A 49 -5.80 -7.45 -18.34
C ALA A 49 -5.87 -8.55 -17.26
N ARG A 50 -6.08 -9.81 -17.68
CA ARG A 50 -6.10 -10.98 -16.77
C ARG A 50 -4.74 -11.35 -16.16
N LYS A 51 -3.65 -10.74 -16.61
CA LYS A 51 -2.28 -10.91 -16.08
C LYS A 51 -1.76 -9.68 -15.34
N MET A 52 -2.59 -8.63 -15.21
CA MET A 52 -2.17 -7.38 -14.55
C MET A 52 -1.87 -7.63 -13.07
N PRO A 53 -0.77 -7.08 -12.53
CA PRO A 53 -0.49 -7.12 -11.10
C PRO A 53 -1.39 -6.13 -10.34
N GLY A 54 -1.70 -6.46 -9.09
CA GLY A 54 -2.40 -5.57 -8.17
C GLY A 54 -3.86 -5.26 -8.52
N ARG A 55 -4.39 -4.27 -7.79
CA ARG A 55 -5.78 -3.82 -7.86
C ARG A 55 -6.09 -3.10 -9.18
N LEU A 56 -7.33 -3.26 -9.64
CA LEU A 56 -7.87 -2.58 -10.82
C LEU A 56 -9.29 -2.13 -10.50
N VAL A 57 -9.63 -0.86 -10.63
CA VAL A 57 -11.01 -0.40 -10.48
C VAL A 57 -11.76 -0.63 -11.79
N GLY A 58 -12.99 -1.14 -11.70
CA GLY A 58 -13.89 -1.32 -12.83
C GLY A 58 -15.30 -0.79 -12.53
N VAL A 59 -15.98 -0.37 -13.59
CA VAL A 59 -17.40 0.01 -13.55
C VAL A 59 -18.26 -1.26 -13.52
N SER A 60 -19.26 -1.26 -12.66
CA SER A 60 -20.35 -2.23 -12.62
C SER A 60 -21.68 -1.50 -12.42
N VAL A 61 -22.72 -2.24 -12.06
CA VAL A 61 -24.01 -1.70 -11.63
C VAL A 61 -24.32 -2.14 -10.20
N ASP A 62 -25.15 -1.37 -9.51
CA ASP A 62 -25.77 -1.78 -8.26
C ASP A 62 -27.08 -2.54 -8.49
N ALA A 63 -27.72 -3.02 -7.42
CA ALA A 63 -28.98 -3.76 -7.46
C ALA A 63 -30.16 -2.95 -8.03
N ARG A 64 -30.01 -1.63 -8.21
CA ARG A 64 -30.99 -0.76 -8.87
C ARG A 64 -30.62 -0.43 -10.32
N GLY A 65 -29.54 -1.05 -10.84
CA GLY A 65 -29.03 -0.81 -12.19
C GLY A 65 -28.21 0.48 -12.32
N ARG A 66 -27.95 1.21 -11.24
CA ARG A 66 -27.16 2.45 -11.27
C ARG A 66 -25.67 2.12 -11.38
N PRO A 67 -24.87 2.92 -12.10
CA PRO A 67 -23.43 2.70 -12.17
C PRO A 67 -22.76 2.75 -10.80
N ALA A 68 -21.89 1.78 -10.53
CA ALA A 68 -21.12 1.68 -9.30
C ALA A 68 -19.68 1.26 -9.60
N LEU A 69 -18.74 1.60 -8.71
CA LEU A 69 -17.33 1.23 -8.84
C LEU A 69 -16.98 0.07 -7.91
N ARG A 70 -16.14 -0.85 -8.37
CA ARG A 70 -15.54 -1.91 -7.55
C ARG A 70 -14.13 -2.27 -8.00
N LEU A 71 -13.41 -3.04 -7.19
CA LEU A 71 -12.16 -3.67 -7.62
C LEU A 71 -12.45 -4.82 -8.57
N ALA A 72 -12.13 -4.75 -9.85
CA ALA A 72 -12.41 -5.75 -10.89
C ALA A 72 -11.34 -6.87 -10.98
N LEU A 73 -11.74 -8.05 -11.45
CA LEU A 73 -10.87 -9.19 -11.73
C LEU A 73 -10.01 -9.63 -10.53
N GLN A 74 -10.58 -9.60 -9.32
CA GLN A 74 -9.85 -9.86 -8.07
C GLN A 74 -9.25 -11.28 -7.99
N THR A 75 -9.73 -12.22 -8.81
CA THR A 75 -9.13 -13.57 -8.91
C THR A 75 -7.67 -13.56 -9.36
N ARG A 76 -7.10 -12.43 -9.81
CA ARG A 76 -5.66 -12.28 -10.07
C ARG A 76 -4.83 -12.12 -8.81
N GLU A 77 -5.44 -11.62 -7.73
CA GLU A 77 -4.75 -11.12 -6.55
C GLU A 77 -4.45 -12.24 -5.54
N GLN A 78 -3.47 -11.97 -4.68
CA GLN A 78 -2.90 -12.91 -3.71
C GLN A 78 -3.94 -13.55 -2.77
N HIS A 79 -4.98 -12.81 -2.37
CA HIS A 79 -5.96 -13.28 -1.39
C HIS A 79 -6.89 -14.37 -1.94
N ILE A 80 -6.98 -14.51 -3.27
CA ILE A 80 -7.74 -15.58 -3.93
C ILE A 80 -6.80 -16.64 -4.51
N ARG A 81 -5.75 -16.21 -5.24
CA ARG A 81 -4.92 -17.13 -6.04
C ARG A 81 -3.61 -17.57 -5.39
N ARG A 82 -3.22 -17.00 -4.25
CA ARG A 82 -2.04 -17.44 -3.47
C ARG A 82 -0.80 -17.57 -4.36
N GLU A 83 -0.14 -18.74 -4.41
CA GLU A 83 1.04 -19.02 -5.24
C GLU A 83 0.81 -18.84 -6.76
N LYS A 84 -0.45 -18.80 -7.22
CA LYS A 84 -0.83 -18.61 -8.65
C LYS A 84 -1.27 -17.18 -8.95
N ALA A 85 -1.12 -16.26 -8.00
CA ALA A 85 -1.43 -14.85 -8.20
C ALA A 85 -0.48 -14.21 -9.23
N THR A 86 -0.90 -13.08 -9.81
CA THR A 86 -0.07 -12.37 -10.81
C THR A 86 1.10 -11.61 -10.17
N SER A 87 1.04 -11.39 -8.86
CA SER A 87 2.05 -10.74 -8.02
C SER A 87 1.72 -11.00 -6.55
N ASN A 88 2.70 -10.82 -5.66
CA ASN A 88 2.50 -10.81 -4.20
C ASN A 88 1.94 -9.48 -3.68
N ILE A 89 1.77 -8.44 -4.51
CA ILE A 89 1.36 -7.11 -4.02
C ILE A 89 0.00 -7.17 -3.30
N CYS A 90 -0.05 -6.60 -2.10
CA CYS A 90 -1.26 -6.43 -1.31
C CYS A 90 -1.50 -4.95 -0.98
N THR A 91 -0.77 -4.35 -0.04
CA THR A 91 -0.75 -2.88 0.11
C THR A 91 -0.02 -2.27 -1.08
N ALA A 92 -0.55 -1.19 -1.65
CA ALA A 92 0.01 -0.49 -2.79
C ALA A 92 0.26 0.98 -2.43
N GLN A 93 -0.18 1.93 -3.26
CA GLN A 93 0.07 3.37 -3.10
C GLN A 93 -1.18 4.19 -3.44
N VAL A 94 -2.35 3.79 -2.91
CA VAL A 94 -3.67 4.33 -3.29
C VAL A 94 -3.81 5.82 -3.00
N LEU A 95 -3.42 6.29 -1.81
CA LEU A 95 -3.48 7.71 -1.47
C LEU A 95 -2.68 8.57 -2.46
N LEU A 96 -1.50 8.09 -2.85
CA LEU A 96 -0.60 8.82 -3.75
C LEU A 96 -1.08 8.74 -5.20
N ALA A 97 -1.73 7.64 -5.60
CA ALA A 97 -2.40 7.54 -6.89
C ALA A 97 -3.59 8.51 -6.98
N ASN A 98 -4.35 8.67 -5.89
CA ASN A 98 -5.41 9.66 -5.79
C ASN A 98 -4.85 11.09 -5.87
N MET A 99 -3.76 11.39 -5.14
CA MET A 99 -3.09 12.70 -5.24
C MET A 99 -2.66 13.02 -6.68
N ALA A 100 -1.99 12.08 -7.37
CA ALA A 100 -1.60 12.25 -8.77
C ALA A 100 -2.80 12.39 -9.71
N GLY A 101 -3.89 11.65 -9.45
CA GLY A 101 -5.16 11.79 -10.16
C GLY A 101 -5.79 13.17 -9.97
N PHE A 102 -5.79 13.69 -8.74
CA PHE A 102 -6.30 15.02 -8.42
C PHE A 102 -5.44 16.15 -8.99
N TYR A 103 -4.11 15.97 -9.05
CA TYR A 103 -3.23 16.87 -9.79
C TYR A 103 -3.60 16.93 -11.28
N GLY A 104 -3.87 15.77 -11.89
CA GLY A 104 -4.43 15.68 -13.24
C GLY A 104 -5.79 16.38 -13.38
N VAL A 105 -6.70 16.24 -12.42
CA VAL A 105 -8.01 16.93 -12.42
C VAL A 105 -7.85 18.45 -12.28
N TRP A 106 -6.92 18.90 -11.43
CA TRP A 106 -6.64 20.30 -11.16
C TRP A 106 -6.04 21.02 -12.37
N HIS A 107 -4.99 20.44 -12.97
CA HIS A 107 -4.22 21.04 -14.07
C HIS A 107 -4.72 20.66 -15.45
N GLY A 108 -5.12 19.38 -15.64
CA GLY A 108 -5.69 18.78 -16.86
C GLY A 108 -4.84 19.06 -18.09
N PRO A 109 -5.35 18.83 -19.31
CA PRO A 109 -4.48 18.76 -20.48
C PRO A 109 -3.71 20.07 -20.70
N ASP A 110 -4.39 21.21 -20.70
CA ASP A 110 -3.75 22.52 -20.97
C ASP A 110 -2.75 22.93 -19.88
N GLY A 111 -3.07 22.66 -18.61
CA GLY A 111 -2.20 23.01 -17.49
C GLY A 111 -0.96 22.12 -17.44
N LEU A 112 -1.13 20.82 -17.67
CA LEU A 112 -0.03 19.86 -17.74
C LEU A 112 0.87 20.13 -18.94
N GLU A 113 0.29 20.46 -20.10
CA GLU A 113 1.06 20.87 -21.28
C GLU A 113 1.85 22.15 -21.00
N ARG A 114 1.24 23.16 -20.35
CA ARG A 114 1.94 24.38 -19.96
C ARG A 114 3.12 24.10 -19.02
N ILE A 115 2.93 23.24 -18.01
CA ILE A 115 4.01 22.85 -17.09
C ILE A 115 5.12 22.14 -17.87
N ALA A 116 4.77 21.13 -18.67
CA ALA A 116 5.74 20.37 -19.46
C ALA A 116 6.52 21.26 -20.44
N ARG A 117 5.86 22.21 -21.12
CA ARG A 117 6.52 23.18 -22.01
C ARG A 117 7.47 24.09 -21.25
N ARG A 118 7.10 24.55 -20.05
CA ARG A 118 7.96 25.39 -19.22
C ARG A 118 9.21 24.63 -18.80
N VAL A 119 9.06 23.41 -18.29
CA VAL A 119 10.18 22.52 -17.92
C VAL A 119 11.09 22.27 -19.12
N HIS A 120 10.52 21.90 -20.26
CA HIS A 120 11.27 21.65 -21.48
C HIS A 120 12.06 22.89 -21.97
N ARG A 121 11.47 24.09 -21.89
CA ARG A 121 12.16 25.33 -22.26
C ARG A 121 13.35 25.65 -21.37
N LEU A 122 13.27 25.38 -20.06
CA LEU A 122 14.40 25.53 -19.14
C LEU A 122 15.54 24.59 -19.53
N ALA A 123 15.24 23.31 -19.80
CA ALA A 123 16.24 22.34 -20.25
C ALA A 123 16.88 22.76 -21.59
N CYS A 124 16.09 23.24 -22.56
CA CYS A 124 16.63 23.77 -23.81
C CYS A 124 17.54 24.97 -23.59
N ALA A 125 17.15 25.90 -22.69
CA ALA A 125 17.94 27.09 -22.41
C ALA A 125 19.28 26.71 -21.76
N PHE A 126 19.27 25.75 -20.83
CA PHE A 126 20.50 25.21 -20.26
C PHE A 126 21.41 24.56 -21.31
N ALA A 127 20.86 23.81 -22.26
CA ALA A 127 21.65 23.22 -23.34
C ALA A 127 22.33 24.30 -24.22
N GLU A 128 21.64 25.41 -24.50
CA GLU A 128 22.23 26.56 -25.21
C GLU A 128 23.30 27.26 -24.36
N ILE A 129 23.11 27.40 -23.05
CA ILE A 129 24.11 27.95 -22.13
C ILE A 129 25.36 27.07 -22.12
N ALA A 130 25.22 25.75 -21.99
CA ALA A 130 26.32 24.80 -22.02
C ALA A 130 27.09 24.84 -23.35
N THR A 131 26.36 24.89 -24.47
CA THR A 131 26.96 25.01 -25.81
C THR A 131 27.73 26.34 -25.95
N ALA A 132 27.15 27.44 -25.47
CA ALA A 132 27.80 28.76 -25.49
C ALA A 132 29.04 28.83 -24.56
N ALA A 133 29.08 28.00 -23.51
CA ALA A 133 30.24 27.80 -22.65
C ALA A 133 31.33 26.91 -23.27
N GLY A 134 31.13 26.43 -24.51
CA GLY A 134 32.08 25.57 -25.22
C GLY A 134 32.02 24.10 -24.82
N LEU A 135 30.95 23.67 -24.15
CA LEU A 135 30.72 22.28 -23.76
C LEU A 135 29.85 21.55 -24.78
N GLU A 136 29.96 20.23 -24.81
CA GLU A 136 29.20 19.38 -25.72
C GLU A 136 27.94 18.85 -25.02
N VAL A 137 26.76 19.08 -25.61
CA VAL A 137 25.51 18.44 -25.19
C VAL A 137 25.36 17.12 -25.94
N GLU A 138 25.37 15.99 -25.24
CA GLU A 138 25.46 14.67 -25.87
C GLU A 138 24.24 14.30 -26.72
N ALA A 139 23.04 14.62 -26.22
CA ALA A 139 21.79 14.30 -26.90
C ALA A 139 21.24 15.51 -27.65
N GLY A 140 21.01 15.37 -28.95
CA GLY A 140 20.35 16.42 -29.75
C GLY A 140 18.85 16.60 -29.45
N ALA A 141 18.22 15.60 -28.81
CA ALA A 141 16.80 15.59 -28.45
C ALA A 141 16.59 15.10 -27.02
N PHE A 142 15.80 15.82 -26.23
CA PHE A 142 15.52 15.53 -24.83
C PHE A 142 14.25 16.26 -24.36
N PHE A 143 13.66 15.80 -23.25
CA PHE A 143 12.55 16.50 -22.59
C PHE A 143 13.06 17.50 -21.55
N ASP A 144 13.46 17.03 -20.37
CA ASP A 144 13.85 17.86 -19.23
C ASP A 144 15.29 17.60 -18.74
N THR A 145 15.93 16.58 -19.27
CA THR A 145 17.23 16.10 -18.79
C THR A 145 18.29 16.28 -19.85
N VAL A 146 19.34 17.03 -19.53
CA VAL A 146 20.46 17.36 -20.42
C VAL A 146 21.73 16.74 -19.86
N THR A 147 22.40 15.91 -20.66
CA THR A 147 23.74 15.39 -20.34
C THR A 147 24.79 16.22 -21.07
N VAL A 148 25.77 16.72 -20.33
CA VAL A 148 26.82 17.60 -20.81
C VAL A 148 28.16 16.90 -20.63
N ARG A 149 28.95 16.89 -21.70
CA ARG A 149 30.34 16.45 -21.70
C ARG A 149 31.25 17.65 -21.48
N ALA A 150 31.93 17.64 -20.34
CA ALA A 150 32.87 18.64 -19.86
C ALA A 150 34.18 17.95 -19.44
N PRO A 151 35.07 17.60 -20.38
CA PRO A 151 36.23 16.76 -20.11
C PRO A 151 37.12 17.30 -18.98
N GLY A 152 37.34 16.48 -17.96
CA GLY A 152 38.11 16.79 -16.75
C GLY A 152 37.54 17.89 -15.85
N ARG A 153 36.34 18.41 -16.15
CA ARG A 153 35.70 19.54 -15.44
C ARG A 153 34.39 19.18 -14.76
N ALA A 154 33.87 17.96 -14.95
CA ALA A 154 32.56 17.60 -14.43
C ALA A 154 32.48 17.72 -12.90
N SER A 155 33.49 17.22 -12.17
CA SER A 155 33.53 17.33 -10.71
C SER A 155 33.61 18.78 -10.21
N GLU A 156 34.34 19.65 -10.92
CA GLU A 156 34.45 21.08 -10.58
C GLU A 156 33.09 21.78 -10.73
N ILE A 157 32.42 21.55 -11.88
CA ILE A 157 31.11 22.15 -12.18
C ILE A 157 30.03 21.67 -11.20
N VAL A 158 29.99 20.35 -10.95
CA VAL A 158 29.03 19.77 -9.99
C VAL A 158 29.28 20.32 -8.58
N GLY A 159 30.55 20.46 -8.17
CA GLY A 159 30.91 21.07 -6.88
C GLY A 159 30.48 22.54 -6.79
N ALA A 160 30.75 23.34 -7.82
CA ALA A 160 30.36 24.75 -7.86
C ALA A 160 28.82 24.94 -7.82
N ALA A 161 28.08 24.09 -8.53
CA ALA A 161 26.62 24.09 -8.46
C ALA A 161 26.11 23.69 -7.07
N MET A 162 26.74 22.69 -6.44
CA MET A 162 26.39 22.23 -5.10
C MET A 162 26.65 23.30 -4.03
N ASP A 163 27.78 24.01 -4.10
CA ASP A 163 28.10 25.15 -3.23
C ASP A 163 27.07 26.29 -3.37
N ALA A 164 26.44 26.40 -4.55
CA ALA A 164 25.36 27.34 -4.82
C ALA A 164 23.94 26.79 -4.53
N GLY A 165 23.84 25.59 -3.93
CA GLY A 165 22.59 24.98 -3.50
C GLY A 165 21.86 24.14 -4.56
N LEU A 166 22.53 23.74 -5.65
CA LEU A 166 21.97 22.88 -6.68
C LEU A 166 22.71 21.53 -6.76
N ASN A 167 21.97 20.43 -6.59
CA ASN A 167 22.53 19.10 -6.83
C ASN A 167 22.38 18.71 -8.30
N LEU A 168 23.50 18.35 -8.93
CA LEU A 168 23.52 17.80 -10.29
C LEU A 168 23.89 16.32 -10.26
N ARG A 169 23.53 15.57 -11.31
CA ARG A 169 23.94 14.17 -11.42
C ARG A 169 25.37 14.11 -11.98
N PHE A 170 26.34 13.83 -11.12
CA PHE A 170 27.67 13.41 -11.56
C PHE A 170 27.58 12.03 -12.23
N ILE A 171 28.18 11.86 -13.41
CA ILE A 171 28.21 10.58 -14.13
C ILE A 171 29.62 10.00 -14.08
N ASP A 172 30.61 10.80 -14.48
CA ASP A 172 32.05 10.51 -14.43
C ASP A 172 32.85 11.82 -14.57
N ASP A 173 34.19 11.72 -14.57
CA ASP A 173 35.10 12.88 -14.61
C ASP A 173 34.87 13.83 -15.81
N ASP A 174 34.26 13.33 -16.88
CA ASP A 174 34.00 14.07 -18.12
C ASP A 174 32.53 14.43 -18.30
N ARG A 175 31.60 13.91 -17.49
CA ARG A 175 30.15 14.01 -17.76
C ARG A 175 29.32 14.27 -16.51
N PHE A 176 28.33 15.13 -16.67
CA PHE A 176 27.28 15.37 -15.69
C PHE A 176 25.93 15.55 -16.40
N ALA A 177 24.83 15.40 -15.66
CA ALA A 177 23.49 15.66 -16.15
C ALA A 177 22.70 16.58 -15.23
N VAL A 178 21.80 17.35 -15.83
CA VAL A 178 20.87 18.26 -15.15
C VAL A 178 19.46 17.89 -15.59
N ALA A 179 18.58 17.61 -14.63
CA ALA A 179 17.17 17.36 -14.86
C ALA A 179 16.37 18.54 -14.30
N PHE A 180 15.56 19.18 -15.14
CA PHE A 180 14.69 20.29 -14.75
C PHE A 180 13.30 19.80 -14.34
N ASP A 181 12.65 20.53 -13.44
CA ASP A 181 11.30 20.21 -12.99
C ASP A 181 10.41 21.46 -12.84
N GLU A 182 9.19 21.26 -12.34
CA GLU A 182 8.18 22.31 -12.21
C GLU A 182 8.63 23.47 -11.30
N THR A 183 9.51 23.21 -10.33
CA THR A 183 9.98 24.20 -9.36
C THR A 183 11.09 25.09 -9.92
N CYS A 184 11.82 24.62 -10.93
CA CYS A 184 12.92 25.36 -11.55
C CYS A 184 12.44 26.66 -12.22
N GLY A 185 13.31 27.66 -12.32
CA GLY A 185 13.07 28.94 -12.96
C GLY A 185 14.34 29.62 -13.49
N PRO A 186 14.23 30.87 -13.97
CA PRO A 186 15.36 31.60 -14.56
C PRO A 186 16.55 31.78 -13.60
N GLN A 187 16.30 31.86 -12.29
CA GLN A 187 17.33 31.94 -11.27
C GLN A 187 18.24 30.69 -11.24
N ASP A 188 17.68 29.51 -11.46
CA ASP A 188 18.45 28.26 -11.46
C ASP A 188 19.35 28.18 -12.69
N LEU A 189 18.87 28.69 -13.84
CA LEU A 189 19.70 28.85 -15.05
C LEU A 189 20.85 29.85 -14.82
N SER A 190 20.64 30.88 -14.01
CA SER A 190 21.67 31.84 -13.66
C SER A 190 22.79 31.19 -12.83
N VAL A 191 22.41 30.39 -11.83
CA VAL A 191 23.37 29.62 -11.02
C VAL A 191 24.13 28.61 -11.89
N LEU A 192 23.42 27.89 -12.77
CA LEU A 192 24.05 26.94 -13.68
C LEU A 192 25.00 27.65 -14.67
N SER A 193 24.62 28.81 -15.22
CA SER A 193 25.51 29.60 -16.09
C SER A 193 26.79 30.00 -15.38
N ASP A 194 26.68 30.43 -14.13
CA ASP A 194 27.83 30.80 -13.30
C ASP A 194 28.72 29.59 -13.02
N ALA A 195 28.14 28.44 -12.65
CA ALA A 195 28.90 27.21 -12.44
C ALA A 195 29.66 26.73 -13.69
N LEU A 196 29.16 27.02 -14.90
CA LEU A 196 29.80 26.63 -16.16
C LEU A 196 30.90 27.62 -16.60
N THR A 197 30.70 28.92 -16.36
CA THR A 197 31.47 30.00 -17.00
C THR A 197 32.15 30.99 -16.05
N GLY A 198 31.81 30.97 -14.75
CA GLY A 198 32.22 31.95 -13.75
C GLY A 198 31.55 33.32 -13.90
N ALA A 199 30.49 33.43 -14.70
CA ALA A 199 29.66 34.62 -14.80
C ALA A 199 28.19 34.29 -15.11
N ALA A 200 27.29 35.12 -14.58
CA ALA A 200 25.88 35.11 -14.93
C ALA A 200 25.47 36.41 -15.66
N ASP A 201 24.63 36.27 -16.68
CA ASP A 201 24.00 37.40 -17.40
C ASP A 201 22.48 37.18 -17.45
N GLY A 202 21.76 37.84 -16.54
CA GLY A 202 20.32 37.69 -16.39
C GLY A 202 19.51 38.18 -17.59
N ASP A 203 19.96 39.26 -18.25
CA ASP A 203 19.29 39.81 -19.44
C ASP A 203 19.42 38.83 -20.61
N ARG A 204 20.58 38.19 -20.75
CA ARG A 204 20.80 37.13 -21.73
C ARG A 204 19.93 35.90 -21.47
N ILE A 205 19.75 35.50 -20.22
CA ILE A 205 18.88 34.36 -19.86
C ILE A 205 17.42 34.66 -20.21
N ALA A 206 16.93 35.86 -19.90
CA ALA A 206 15.58 36.28 -20.24
C ALA A 206 15.35 36.26 -21.77
N ALA A 207 16.27 36.85 -22.53
CA ALA A 207 16.21 36.84 -23.99
C ALA A 207 16.30 35.43 -24.58
N LEU A 208 17.12 34.56 -23.98
CA LEU A 208 17.22 33.15 -24.39
C LEU A 208 15.91 32.42 -24.15
N LEU A 209 15.28 32.58 -22.98
CA LEU A 209 14.02 31.92 -22.66
C LEU A 209 12.91 32.28 -23.63
N ASP A 210 12.86 33.53 -24.12
CA ASP A 210 11.86 33.98 -25.09
C ASP A 210 11.99 33.29 -26.46
N GLY A 211 13.22 33.00 -26.90
CA GLY A 211 13.53 32.53 -28.25
C GLY A 211 14.23 31.17 -28.35
N VAL A 212 14.33 30.40 -27.27
CA VAL A 212 15.12 29.15 -27.23
C VAL A 212 14.62 28.13 -28.27
N PRO A 213 15.51 27.54 -29.08
CA PRO A 213 15.15 26.46 -30.00
C PRO A 213 14.58 25.25 -29.25
N ASP A 214 13.47 24.73 -29.76
CA ASP A 214 12.86 23.51 -29.24
C ASP A 214 13.68 22.28 -29.66
N ARG A 215 13.91 21.36 -28.71
CA ARG A 215 14.73 20.16 -28.90
C ARG A 215 13.90 18.88 -29.05
N LEU A 216 12.57 18.95 -29.03
CA LEU A 216 11.70 17.81 -29.31
C LEU A 216 11.52 17.61 -30.83
N PRO A 217 11.91 16.44 -31.37
CA PRO A 217 11.72 16.13 -32.78
C PRO A 217 10.25 16.20 -33.18
N GLU A 218 9.95 16.83 -34.31
CA GLU A 218 8.58 17.01 -34.82
C GLU A 218 7.82 15.68 -34.99
N THR A 219 8.54 14.60 -35.30
CA THR A 219 7.97 13.25 -35.45
C THR A 219 7.58 12.59 -34.13
N LEU A 220 8.11 13.06 -33.00
CA LEU A 220 7.83 12.51 -31.67
C LEU A 220 6.86 13.38 -30.87
N ARG A 221 6.37 14.49 -31.44
CA ARG A 221 5.43 15.38 -30.77
C ARG A 221 4.06 14.75 -30.67
N ARG A 222 3.44 14.92 -29.51
CA ARG A 222 2.06 14.54 -29.28
C ARG A 222 1.13 15.33 -30.20
N ARG A 223 0.19 14.62 -30.82
CA ARG A 223 -0.84 15.20 -31.71
C ARG A 223 -2.26 14.86 -31.27
N ASP A 224 -2.42 13.80 -30.48
CA ASP A 224 -3.69 13.35 -29.93
C ASP A 224 -4.06 14.12 -28.65
N ALA A 225 -5.36 14.34 -28.45
CA ALA A 225 -5.88 14.90 -27.22
C ALA A 225 -5.85 13.86 -26.09
N PHE A 226 -5.66 14.31 -24.85
CA PHE A 226 -5.69 13.47 -23.65
C PHE A 226 -6.49 14.11 -22.53
N MET A 227 -6.88 13.31 -21.54
CA MET A 227 -7.71 13.76 -20.43
C MET A 227 -9.00 14.46 -20.90
N THR A 228 -9.61 13.98 -21.99
CA THR A 228 -10.82 14.58 -22.59
C THR A 228 -12.08 14.37 -21.76
N HIS A 229 -12.04 13.48 -20.76
CA HIS A 229 -13.19 13.24 -19.89
C HIS A 229 -13.51 14.50 -19.06
N PRO A 230 -14.79 14.90 -18.93
CA PRO A 230 -15.18 16.16 -18.28
C PRO A 230 -14.70 16.35 -16.83
N VAL A 231 -14.37 15.27 -16.12
CA VAL A 231 -13.75 15.36 -14.78
C VAL A 231 -12.48 16.21 -14.78
N PHE A 232 -11.66 16.14 -15.84
CA PHE A 232 -10.42 16.90 -15.99
C PHE A 232 -10.63 18.36 -16.40
N HIS A 233 -11.88 18.79 -16.60
CA HIS A 233 -12.21 20.16 -17.03
C HIS A 233 -13.13 20.89 -16.04
N ARG A 234 -13.83 20.18 -15.15
CA ARG A 234 -14.86 20.76 -14.26
C ARG A 234 -14.34 21.35 -12.94
N HIS A 235 -13.21 20.86 -12.42
CA HIS A 235 -12.76 21.15 -11.05
C HIS A 235 -11.47 21.99 -11.03
N ARG A 236 -11.49 23.12 -11.75
CA ARG A 236 -10.31 23.97 -12.04
C ARG A 236 -10.14 25.19 -11.13
N SER A 237 -11.12 25.47 -10.28
CA SER A 237 -11.03 26.52 -9.25
C SER A 237 -10.88 25.87 -7.89
N GLU A 238 -10.21 26.55 -6.96
CA GLU A 238 -9.91 26.00 -5.63
C GLU A 238 -11.19 25.57 -4.92
N THR A 239 -12.21 26.43 -4.92
CA THR A 239 -13.55 26.11 -4.43
C THR A 239 -14.17 24.89 -5.12
N GLY A 240 -14.00 24.75 -6.44
CA GLY A 240 -14.51 23.63 -7.22
C GLY A 240 -13.84 22.30 -6.85
N MET A 241 -12.52 22.32 -6.67
CA MET A 241 -11.73 21.16 -6.23
C MET A 241 -12.04 20.78 -4.78
N MET A 242 -12.06 21.74 -3.85
CA MET A 242 -12.41 21.50 -2.45
C MET A 242 -13.76 20.81 -2.31
N ARG A 243 -14.77 21.26 -3.08
CA ARG A 243 -16.08 20.61 -3.11
C ARG A 243 -16.04 19.21 -3.74
N TYR A 244 -15.19 18.98 -4.73
CA TYR A 244 -15.03 17.66 -5.35
C TYR A 244 -14.40 16.65 -4.39
N LEU A 245 -13.28 17.02 -3.77
CA LEU A 245 -12.61 16.21 -2.74
C LEU A 245 -13.56 15.88 -1.59
N ARG A 246 -14.28 16.89 -1.08
CA ARG A 246 -15.26 16.69 -0.01
C ARG A 246 -16.38 15.72 -0.41
N ARG A 247 -16.94 15.85 -1.61
CA ARG A 247 -17.99 14.94 -2.12
C ARG A 247 -17.51 13.50 -2.25
N LEU A 248 -16.24 13.27 -2.57
CA LEU A 248 -15.67 11.92 -2.61
C LEU A 248 -15.46 11.38 -1.19
N ALA A 249 -14.86 12.18 -0.30
CA ALA A 249 -14.64 11.80 1.09
C ALA A 249 -15.96 11.46 1.82
N ASP A 250 -17.05 12.17 1.56
CA ASP A 250 -18.35 11.89 2.16
C ASP A 250 -18.96 10.54 1.74
N LYS A 251 -18.48 9.93 0.65
CA LYS A 251 -18.92 8.60 0.19
C LYS A 251 -18.19 7.46 0.89
N ASP A 252 -17.04 7.73 1.50
CA ASP A 252 -16.18 6.70 2.08
C ASP A 252 -16.34 6.68 3.60
N LEU A 253 -16.55 5.50 4.17
CA LEU A 253 -16.58 5.31 5.62
C LEU A 253 -15.13 5.13 6.10
N ALA A 254 -14.66 6.05 6.96
CA ALA A 254 -13.31 6.09 7.50
C ALA A 254 -13.30 6.14 9.04
N LEU A 255 -12.10 6.11 9.64
CA LEU A 255 -11.90 6.03 11.09
C LEU A 255 -12.35 7.27 11.87
N ASP A 256 -12.61 8.39 11.18
CA ASP A 256 -13.20 9.59 11.80
C ASP A 256 -14.72 9.44 12.03
N ARG A 257 -15.34 8.35 11.54
CA ARG A 257 -16.78 8.08 11.69
C ARG A 257 -17.10 6.90 12.59
N ALA A 258 -16.39 5.80 12.43
CA ALA A 258 -16.64 4.56 13.17
C ALA A 258 -15.43 3.64 13.16
N MET A 259 -15.42 2.69 14.09
CA MET A 259 -14.49 1.56 14.07
C MET A 259 -14.60 0.79 12.75
N ILE A 260 -13.44 0.42 12.19
CA ILE A 260 -13.31 -0.45 11.02
C ILE A 260 -12.59 -1.72 11.49
N PRO A 261 -13.30 -2.76 11.97
CA PRO A 261 -12.66 -3.87 12.69
C PRO A 261 -12.14 -4.97 11.76
N LEU A 262 -11.34 -4.58 10.76
CA LEU A 262 -10.75 -5.49 9.77
C LEU A 262 -9.64 -6.34 10.41
N GLY A 263 -9.91 -7.63 10.58
CA GLY A 263 -8.90 -8.62 10.98
C GLY A 263 -7.66 -8.60 10.08
N SER A 264 -6.49 -8.76 10.69
CA SER A 264 -5.16 -8.67 10.06
C SER A 264 -4.86 -7.31 9.41
N CYS A 265 -5.56 -6.23 9.79
CA CYS A 265 -5.30 -4.89 9.28
C CYS A 265 -4.87 -3.90 10.35
N THR A 266 -5.18 -4.14 11.62
CA THR A 266 -4.87 -3.24 12.74
C THR A 266 -5.25 -1.79 12.44
N MET A 267 -6.54 -1.53 12.29
CA MET A 267 -7.10 -0.20 12.01
C MET A 267 -7.05 0.72 13.25
N LYS A 268 -5.85 0.94 13.79
CA LYS A 268 -5.60 1.77 14.98
C LYS A 268 -5.55 3.25 14.63
N LEU A 269 -5.42 4.09 15.67
CA LEU A 269 -5.23 5.52 15.52
C LEU A 269 -4.01 5.86 14.65
N ASN A 270 -4.19 6.76 13.68
CA ASN A 270 -3.11 7.49 13.02
C ASN A 270 -3.10 8.91 13.62
N ALA A 271 -2.26 9.16 14.63
CA ALA A 271 -2.39 10.36 15.44
C ALA A 271 -1.92 11.61 14.67
N ALA A 272 -2.60 12.75 14.88
CA ALA A 272 -2.24 14.00 14.20
C ALA A 272 -0.77 14.40 14.43
N ALA A 273 -0.26 14.20 15.65
CA ALA A 273 1.14 14.46 16.00
C ALA A 273 2.14 13.54 15.27
N GLU A 274 1.73 12.31 14.94
CA GLU A 274 2.55 11.37 14.16
C GLU A 274 2.55 11.75 12.67
N MET A 275 1.43 12.29 12.17
CA MET A 275 1.23 12.64 10.77
C MET A 275 1.86 13.99 10.37
N GLU A 276 1.95 14.94 11.30
CA GLU A 276 2.42 16.31 11.04
C GLU A 276 3.79 16.39 10.33
N PRO A 277 4.82 15.59 10.71
CA PRO A 277 6.15 15.69 10.10
C PRO A 277 6.21 15.26 8.63
N VAL A 278 5.23 14.49 8.14
CA VAL A 278 5.23 13.98 6.75
C VAL A 278 5.23 15.10 5.71
N SER A 279 4.67 16.27 6.05
CA SER A 279 4.63 17.44 5.18
C SER A 279 5.70 18.49 5.48
N TRP A 280 6.59 18.26 6.44
CA TRP A 280 7.70 19.19 6.71
C TRP A 280 8.67 19.16 5.52
N PRO A 281 9.10 20.32 4.99
CA PRO A 281 10.03 20.38 3.87
C PRO A 281 11.30 19.55 4.08
N GLU A 282 11.79 19.50 5.32
CA GLU A 282 12.97 18.75 5.75
C GLU A 282 12.85 17.23 5.49
N PHE A 283 11.64 16.67 5.45
CA PHE A 283 11.40 15.27 5.05
C PHE A 283 10.80 15.14 3.65
N ALA A 284 9.89 16.04 3.28
CA ALA A 284 9.11 15.94 2.06
C ALA A 284 9.87 16.37 0.79
N ALA A 285 10.83 17.29 0.89
CA ALA A 285 11.49 17.90 -0.27
C ALA A 285 12.82 17.23 -0.67
N LEU A 286 13.39 16.38 0.19
CA LEU A 286 14.68 15.75 -0.09
C LEU A 286 14.57 14.74 -1.25
N HIS A 287 15.48 14.86 -2.22
CA HIS A 287 15.63 13.87 -3.28
C HIS A 287 16.33 12.62 -2.73
N PRO A 288 15.90 11.38 -3.08
CA PRO A 288 16.45 10.14 -2.52
C PRO A 288 17.95 9.90 -2.75
N PHE A 289 18.55 10.64 -3.69
CA PHE A 289 19.94 10.47 -4.13
C PHE A 289 20.80 11.72 -3.88
N VAL A 290 20.44 12.54 -2.90
CA VAL A 290 21.33 13.63 -2.46
C VAL A 290 22.60 13.06 -1.81
N PRO A 291 23.72 13.79 -1.82
CA PRO A 291 24.85 13.49 -0.93
C PRO A 291 24.36 13.31 0.53
N LEU A 292 24.85 12.26 1.20
CA LEU A 292 24.30 11.83 2.49
C LEU A 292 24.46 12.88 3.60
N GLU A 293 25.46 13.75 3.51
CA GLU A 293 25.65 14.89 4.40
C GLU A 293 24.48 15.88 4.38
N GLN A 294 23.73 15.95 3.27
CA GLN A 294 22.53 16.79 3.15
C GLN A 294 21.29 16.14 3.77
N ALA A 295 21.36 14.84 4.09
CA ALA A 295 20.27 14.04 4.65
C ALA A 295 20.55 13.58 6.10
N ALA A 296 21.52 14.18 6.79
CA ALA A 296 21.99 13.72 8.11
C ALA A 296 20.84 13.50 9.13
N GLY A 297 19.92 14.46 9.27
CA GLY A 297 18.78 14.31 10.19
C GLY A 297 17.78 13.22 9.77
N THR A 298 17.63 12.96 8.48
CA THR A 298 16.83 11.83 7.99
C THR A 298 17.52 10.50 8.26
N LEU A 299 18.85 10.43 8.12
CA LEU A 299 19.63 9.23 8.43
C LEU A 299 19.64 8.93 9.93
N ASP A 300 19.76 9.94 10.78
CA ASP A 300 19.63 9.77 12.24
C ASP A 300 18.28 9.15 12.61
N LEU A 301 17.18 9.63 12.00
CA LEU A 301 15.84 9.07 12.21
C LEU A 301 15.73 7.62 11.71
N ILE A 302 16.33 7.31 10.56
CA ILE A 302 16.38 5.95 10.00
C ILE A 302 17.08 5.01 10.98
N TRP A 303 18.29 5.36 11.42
CA TRP A 303 19.09 4.50 12.31
C TRP A 303 18.44 4.35 13.69
N GLU A 304 17.90 5.42 14.25
CA GLU A 304 17.20 5.34 15.53
C GLU A 304 15.95 4.46 15.43
N LEU A 305 15.19 4.55 14.32
CA LEU A 305 14.05 3.68 14.09
C LEU A 305 14.48 2.20 13.90
N GLU A 306 15.57 1.93 13.20
CA GLU A 306 16.13 0.57 13.08
C GLU A 306 16.47 -0.02 14.47
N ASP A 307 17.15 0.75 15.32
CA ASP A 307 17.47 0.36 16.70
C ASP A 307 16.21 0.10 17.54
N MET A 308 15.21 0.98 17.44
CA MET A 308 13.92 0.81 18.12
C MET A 308 13.21 -0.47 17.68
N LEU A 309 13.23 -0.78 16.38
CA LEU A 309 12.61 -1.98 15.83
C LEU A 309 13.38 -3.25 16.21
N CYS A 310 14.72 -3.22 16.25
CA CYS A 310 15.54 -4.30 16.82
C CYS A 310 15.16 -4.55 18.28
N ALA A 311 15.09 -3.50 19.12
CA ALA A 311 14.72 -3.63 20.52
C ALA A 311 13.30 -4.19 20.72
N ALA A 312 12.34 -3.76 19.90
CA ALA A 312 10.95 -4.21 19.95
C ALA A 312 10.78 -5.68 19.54
N THR A 313 11.66 -6.20 18.69
CA THR A 313 11.51 -7.53 18.07
C THR A 313 12.52 -8.58 18.55
N GLY A 314 13.65 -8.18 19.14
CA GLY A 314 14.73 -9.08 19.57
C GLY A 314 15.61 -9.59 18.43
N PHE A 315 15.55 -8.96 17.26
CA PHE A 315 16.47 -9.17 16.14
C PHE A 315 17.71 -8.28 16.25
N ASP A 316 18.70 -8.55 15.40
CA ASP A 316 20.04 -7.95 15.50
C ASP A 316 20.27 -6.83 14.47
N ALA A 317 19.53 -6.82 13.36
CA ALA A 317 19.58 -5.77 12.33
C ALA A 317 18.23 -5.59 11.63
N VAL A 318 17.98 -4.40 11.08
CA VAL A 318 16.76 -4.06 10.33
C VAL A 318 17.15 -3.47 8.97
N SER A 319 16.33 -3.71 7.95
CA SER A 319 16.34 -2.96 6.69
C SER A 319 14.98 -2.31 6.45
N LEU A 320 14.98 -0.98 6.29
CA LEU A 320 13.80 -0.17 5.98
C LEU A 320 13.48 -0.11 4.46
N GLN A 321 14.30 -0.73 3.60
CA GLN A 321 14.14 -0.67 2.15
C GLN A 321 12.79 -1.20 1.62
N PRO A 322 12.24 -2.34 2.11
CA PRO A 322 11.01 -2.89 1.52
C PRO A 322 9.78 -2.03 1.82
N ASN A 323 9.12 -1.53 0.77
CA ASN A 323 8.05 -0.53 0.86
C ASN A 323 6.61 -1.12 0.94
N ALA A 324 6.47 -2.38 1.37
CA ALA A 324 5.20 -3.03 1.70
C ALA A 324 5.49 -4.35 2.44
N GLY A 325 4.52 -4.89 3.17
CA GLY A 325 4.71 -6.17 3.87
C GLY A 325 5.08 -7.33 2.92
N SER A 326 4.42 -7.39 1.75
CA SER A 326 4.76 -8.36 0.70
C SER A 326 6.17 -8.18 0.13
N GLN A 327 6.69 -6.95 0.11
CA GLN A 327 8.09 -6.70 -0.28
C GLN A 327 9.04 -7.12 0.84
N GLY A 328 8.65 -6.99 2.11
CA GLY A 328 9.39 -7.53 3.25
C GLY A 328 9.48 -9.07 3.20
N GLU A 329 8.40 -9.75 2.84
CA GLU A 329 8.42 -11.19 2.58
C GLU A 329 9.38 -11.58 1.47
N LEU A 330 9.30 -10.91 0.32
CA LEU A 330 10.22 -11.16 -0.79
C LEU A 330 11.67 -10.91 -0.36
N ALA A 331 11.95 -9.79 0.32
CA ALA A 331 13.29 -9.45 0.78
C ALA A 331 13.83 -10.47 1.79
N GLY A 332 13.04 -10.87 2.79
CA GLY A 332 13.45 -11.85 3.80
C GLY A 332 13.74 -13.22 3.20
N LEU A 333 12.96 -13.67 2.21
CA LEU A 333 13.23 -14.93 1.51
C LEU A 333 14.46 -14.85 0.60
N LEU A 334 14.70 -13.71 -0.06
CA LEU A 334 15.92 -13.49 -0.83
C LEU A 334 17.17 -13.44 0.06
N VAL A 335 17.06 -12.86 1.26
CA VAL A 335 18.11 -12.87 2.29
C VAL A 335 18.42 -14.30 2.76
N ILE A 336 17.38 -15.10 3.07
CA ILE A 336 17.54 -16.52 3.42
C ILE A 336 18.25 -17.28 2.29
N ARG A 337 17.85 -17.03 1.04
CA ARG A 337 18.44 -17.68 -0.12
C ARG A 337 19.91 -17.31 -0.30
N ALA A 338 20.26 -16.03 -0.21
CA ALA A 338 21.65 -15.57 -0.26
C ALA A 338 22.49 -16.20 0.85
N TRP A 339 21.93 -16.35 2.05
CA TRP A 339 22.59 -17.04 3.15
C TRP A 339 22.84 -18.53 2.86
N HIS A 340 21.89 -19.26 2.25
CA HIS A 340 22.11 -20.63 1.78
C HIS A 340 23.18 -20.70 0.70
N GLU A 341 23.14 -19.81 -0.29
CA GLU A 341 24.13 -19.72 -1.36
C GLU A 341 25.54 -19.43 -0.82
N SER A 342 25.67 -18.57 0.20
CA SER A 342 26.96 -18.23 0.84
C SER A 342 27.65 -19.41 1.55
N ARG A 343 26.90 -20.49 1.81
CA ARG A 343 27.37 -21.69 2.51
C ARG A 343 27.44 -22.92 1.59
N ASP A 344 27.47 -22.69 0.28
CA ASP A 344 27.44 -23.72 -0.76
C ASP A 344 26.20 -24.64 -0.71
N ASP A 345 25.08 -24.14 -0.16
CA ASP A 345 23.82 -24.87 0.05
C ASP A 345 22.67 -24.29 -0.80
N GLY A 346 23.00 -23.68 -1.94
CA GLY A 346 22.05 -23.02 -2.85
C GLY A 346 21.04 -23.96 -3.54
N GLY A 347 21.16 -25.29 -3.35
CA GLY A 347 20.18 -26.28 -3.81
C GLY A 347 18.90 -26.33 -2.98
N ARG A 348 18.86 -25.63 -1.84
CA ARG A 348 17.68 -25.51 -0.98
C ARG A 348 16.67 -24.54 -1.57
N ASP A 349 15.54 -25.07 -2.01
CA ASP A 349 14.48 -24.32 -2.69
C ASP A 349 13.08 -24.60 -2.16
N ILE A 350 12.91 -25.44 -1.14
CA ILE A 350 11.59 -25.76 -0.56
C ILE A 350 11.23 -24.73 0.52
N CYS A 351 10.06 -24.10 0.36
CA CYS A 351 9.45 -23.23 1.36
C CYS A 351 8.19 -23.90 1.93
N LEU A 352 8.20 -24.26 3.21
CA LEU A 352 7.03 -24.77 3.92
C LEU A 352 6.10 -23.59 4.26
N ILE A 353 4.81 -23.73 3.99
CA ILE A 353 3.82 -22.67 4.27
C ILE A 353 2.53 -23.30 4.83
N PRO A 354 2.10 -22.94 6.06
CA PRO A 354 0.82 -23.38 6.60
C PRO A 354 -0.37 -22.99 5.71
N SER A 355 -1.39 -23.84 5.62
CA SER A 355 -2.61 -23.55 4.84
C SER A 355 -3.36 -22.29 5.30
N SER A 356 -3.18 -21.90 6.56
CA SER A 356 -3.75 -20.68 7.16
C SER A 356 -3.01 -19.40 6.78
N ALA A 357 -1.78 -19.48 6.27
CA ALA A 357 -0.95 -18.31 5.98
C ALA A 357 -1.64 -17.35 5.00
N HIS A 358 -1.33 -16.06 5.12
CA HIS A 358 -1.79 -15.03 4.20
C HIS A 358 -1.38 -15.34 2.76
N GLY A 359 -2.17 -14.89 1.78
CA GLY A 359 -1.97 -15.22 0.37
C GLY A 359 -0.70 -14.62 -0.23
N THR A 360 -0.12 -13.61 0.42
CA THR A 360 1.17 -13.01 0.06
C THR A 360 2.32 -13.99 0.26
N ASN A 361 2.33 -14.76 1.36
CA ASN A 361 3.41 -15.68 1.69
C ASN A 361 3.75 -16.65 0.54
N PRO A 362 2.79 -17.44 0.01
CA PRO A 362 3.06 -18.33 -1.11
C PRO A 362 3.38 -17.58 -2.42
N ALA A 363 2.82 -16.39 -2.64
CA ALA A 363 3.16 -15.58 -3.82
C ALA A 363 4.61 -15.06 -3.75
N SER A 364 5.04 -14.56 -2.58
CA SER A 364 6.39 -14.08 -2.31
C SER A 364 7.42 -15.21 -2.42
N ALA A 365 7.10 -16.42 -1.93
CA ALA A 365 7.96 -17.59 -2.07
C ALA A 365 8.22 -17.96 -3.55
N VAL A 366 7.16 -17.97 -4.38
CA VAL A 366 7.32 -18.22 -5.82
C VAL A 366 8.13 -17.12 -6.49
N LEU A 367 7.92 -15.85 -6.14
CA LEU A 367 8.69 -14.73 -6.67
C LEU A 367 10.18 -14.78 -6.27
N ALA A 368 10.49 -15.29 -5.07
CA ALA A 368 11.87 -15.54 -4.63
C ALA A 368 12.55 -16.73 -5.34
N GLY A 369 11.80 -17.47 -6.17
CA GLY A 369 12.27 -18.67 -6.86
C GLY A 369 12.19 -19.96 -6.03
N LEU A 370 11.39 -19.97 -4.96
CA LEU A 370 11.19 -21.13 -4.08
C LEU A 370 9.96 -21.95 -4.51
N SER A 371 10.03 -23.25 -4.25
CA SER A 371 8.95 -24.22 -4.40
C SER A 371 8.12 -24.30 -3.11
N VAL A 372 6.82 -23.98 -3.20
CA VAL A 372 5.91 -24.01 -2.04
C VAL A 372 5.45 -25.44 -1.74
N VAL A 373 5.56 -25.83 -0.47
CA VAL A 373 4.97 -27.06 0.07
C VAL A 373 4.04 -26.68 1.21
N VAL A 374 2.74 -26.95 1.05
CA VAL A 374 1.72 -26.58 2.04
C VAL A 374 1.82 -27.50 3.25
N VAL A 375 1.78 -26.95 4.46
CA VAL A 375 1.63 -27.68 5.74
C VAL A 375 0.17 -27.54 6.22
N GLY A 376 -0.42 -28.63 6.67
CA GLY A 376 -1.80 -28.66 7.16
C GLY A 376 -1.98 -27.92 8.49
N CYS A 377 -3.24 -27.66 8.83
CA CYS A 377 -3.65 -27.23 10.15
C CYS A 377 -4.47 -28.32 10.83
N ASP A 378 -4.39 -28.42 12.15
CA ASP A 378 -5.22 -29.31 12.96
C ASP A 378 -6.66 -28.79 13.09
N ALA A 379 -7.52 -29.54 13.80
CA ALA A 379 -8.92 -29.18 14.00
C ALA A 379 -9.12 -27.89 14.82
N ASP A 380 -8.14 -27.54 15.65
CA ASP A 380 -8.14 -26.33 16.49
C ASP A 380 -7.49 -25.13 15.77
N GLY A 381 -7.09 -25.31 14.51
CA GLY A 381 -6.52 -24.26 13.66
C GLY A 381 -5.04 -23.99 13.88
N ASN A 382 -4.33 -24.82 14.65
CA ASN A 382 -2.87 -24.71 14.80
C ASN A 382 -2.15 -25.41 13.65
N ILE A 383 -0.85 -25.21 13.50
CA ILE A 383 -0.03 -25.97 12.55
C ILE A 383 -0.05 -27.46 12.94
N ASP A 384 -0.32 -28.35 11.98
CA ASP A 384 -0.23 -29.79 12.20
C ASP A 384 1.23 -30.21 12.39
N MET A 385 1.61 -30.46 13.64
CA MET A 385 2.97 -30.83 14.04
C MET A 385 3.43 -32.18 13.47
N ALA A 386 2.52 -33.11 13.16
CA ALA A 386 2.88 -34.38 12.55
C ALA A 386 3.20 -34.19 11.06
N ASP A 387 2.35 -33.43 10.37
CA ASP A 387 2.54 -33.07 8.95
C ASP A 387 3.78 -32.21 8.74
N LEU A 388 4.04 -31.24 9.64
CA LEU A 388 5.26 -30.42 9.61
C LEU A 388 6.51 -31.30 9.71
N ARG A 389 6.59 -32.21 10.68
CA ARG A 389 7.75 -33.11 10.84
C ARG A 389 7.92 -34.01 9.61
N ALA A 390 6.83 -34.54 9.07
CA ALA A 390 6.86 -35.38 7.88
C ALA A 390 7.41 -34.64 6.67
N LYS A 391 6.91 -33.42 6.39
CA LYS A 391 7.34 -32.60 5.25
C LYS A 391 8.75 -32.03 5.42
N ALA A 392 9.10 -31.56 6.61
CA ALA A 392 10.45 -31.11 6.91
C ALA A 392 11.47 -32.25 6.73
N GLY A 393 11.14 -33.47 7.20
CA GLY A 393 11.95 -34.66 7.00
C GLY A 393 12.05 -35.09 5.53
N GLN A 394 10.93 -35.11 4.81
CA GLN A 394 10.88 -35.45 3.38
C GLN A 394 11.73 -34.50 2.52
N HIS A 395 11.73 -33.22 2.88
CA HIS A 395 12.42 -32.16 2.12
C HIS A 395 13.73 -31.72 2.76
N ARG A 396 14.29 -32.47 3.72
CA ARG A 396 15.45 -32.07 4.55
C ARG A 396 16.61 -31.45 3.75
N ASP A 397 17.03 -32.09 2.67
CA ASP A 397 18.18 -31.65 1.88
C ASP A 397 17.88 -30.48 0.94
N ARG A 398 16.60 -30.11 0.80
CA ARG A 398 16.13 -28.99 -0.03
C ARG A 398 15.39 -27.92 0.77
N LEU A 399 15.24 -28.09 2.09
CA LEU A 399 14.45 -27.19 2.92
C LEU A 399 15.17 -25.85 3.05
N ALA A 400 14.64 -24.82 2.40
CA ALA A 400 15.15 -23.46 2.46
C ALA A 400 14.55 -22.70 3.64
N ALA A 401 13.22 -22.72 3.76
CA ALA A 401 12.50 -21.93 4.74
C ALA A 401 11.17 -22.55 5.21
N LEU A 402 10.70 -22.10 6.37
CA LEU A 402 9.28 -22.10 6.77
C LEU A 402 8.81 -20.65 6.85
N MET A 403 7.63 -20.34 6.31
CA MET A 403 6.93 -19.10 6.61
C MET A 403 5.81 -19.35 7.61
N VAL A 404 5.85 -18.69 8.76
CA VAL A 404 4.84 -18.79 9.83
C VAL A 404 4.33 -17.40 10.21
N THR A 405 3.06 -17.28 10.61
CA THR A 405 2.50 -16.04 11.16
C THR A 405 2.31 -16.25 12.66
N TYR A 406 2.77 -15.32 13.51
CA TYR A 406 2.61 -15.45 14.96
C TYR A 406 2.17 -14.12 15.61
N PRO A 407 1.05 -14.10 16.36
CA PRO A 407 0.01 -15.14 16.45
C PRO A 407 -0.56 -15.50 15.08
N SER A 408 -1.13 -16.70 14.94
CA SER A 408 -1.60 -17.19 13.64
C SER A 408 -2.70 -16.29 13.06
N THR A 409 -2.95 -16.41 11.76
CA THR A 409 -4.07 -15.73 11.08
C THR A 409 -5.44 -16.18 11.59
N HIS A 410 -5.51 -17.21 12.44
CA HIS A 410 -6.72 -17.59 13.17
C HIS A 410 -6.94 -16.78 14.45
N GLY A 411 -6.04 -15.85 14.78
CA GLY A 411 -6.13 -15.02 15.99
C GLY A 411 -5.79 -15.77 17.28
N VAL A 412 -4.94 -16.80 17.21
CA VAL A 412 -4.58 -17.63 18.38
C VAL A 412 -3.07 -17.73 18.56
N PHE A 413 -2.64 -17.79 19.83
CA PHE A 413 -1.26 -18.07 20.21
C PHE A 413 -1.01 -19.58 20.16
N GLU A 414 -0.29 -20.05 19.13
CA GLU A 414 0.15 -21.45 19.08
C GLU A 414 1.17 -21.73 20.19
N THR A 415 1.01 -22.84 20.90
CA THR A 415 1.90 -23.22 22.02
C THR A 415 3.21 -23.86 21.54
N GLY A 416 3.25 -24.35 20.29
CA GLY A 416 4.37 -25.07 19.70
C GLY A 416 5.37 -24.22 18.90
N ILE A 417 5.29 -22.89 18.92
CA ILE A 417 6.08 -22.03 18.01
C ILE A 417 7.61 -22.26 18.10
N VAL A 418 8.15 -22.47 19.30
CA VAL A 418 9.57 -22.79 19.50
C VAL A 418 9.92 -24.14 18.88
N GLU A 419 9.10 -25.16 19.13
CA GLU A 419 9.30 -26.51 18.57
C GLU A 419 9.20 -26.51 17.04
N ILE A 420 8.29 -25.72 16.48
CA ILE A 420 8.16 -25.50 15.04
C ILE A 420 9.48 -24.97 14.46
N CYS A 421 10.08 -23.98 15.12
CA CYS A 421 11.36 -23.43 14.69
C CYS A 421 12.48 -24.48 14.78
N ASP A 422 12.56 -25.19 15.91
CA ASP A 422 13.56 -26.24 16.14
C ASP A 422 13.50 -27.34 15.06
N ILE A 423 12.31 -27.76 14.64
CA ILE A 423 12.12 -28.77 13.58
C ILE A 423 12.74 -28.30 12.25
N VAL A 424 12.50 -27.04 11.88
CA VAL A 424 12.98 -26.44 10.63
C VAL A 424 14.50 -26.26 10.67
N HIS A 425 15.02 -25.71 11.77
CA HIS A 425 16.46 -25.55 12.00
C HIS A 425 17.19 -26.89 12.01
N ALA A 426 16.62 -27.93 12.64
CA ALA A 426 17.19 -29.29 12.64
C ALA A 426 17.25 -29.93 11.24
N CYS A 427 16.50 -29.40 10.27
CA CYS A 427 16.52 -29.79 8.87
C CYS A 427 17.34 -28.83 7.98
N GLY A 428 18.01 -27.84 8.57
CA GLY A 428 18.88 -26.88 7.87
C GLY A 428 18.14 -25.71 7.22
N GLY A 429 16.83 -25.58 7.43
CA GLY A 429 16.04 -24.45 6.94
C GLY A 429 16.16 -23.21 7.83
N GLN A 430 15.58 -22.10 7.37
CA GLN A 430 15.38 -20.87 8.14
C GLN A 430 13.91 -20.62 8.42
N VAL A 431 13.61 -19.85 9.45
CA VAL A 431 12.24 -19.52 9.85
C VAL A 431 11.99 -18.04 9.55
N TYR A 432 11.11 -17.81 8.57
CA TYR A 432 10.54 -16.52 8.29
C TYR A 432 9.24 -16.34 9.09
N MET A 433 9.16 -15.29 9.90
CA MET A 433 7.93 -14.92 10.59
C MET A 433 7.24 -13.74 9.87
N ASP A 434 6.01 -13.95 9.47
CA ASP A 434 5.09 -12.88 9.12
C ASP A 434 4.69 -12.11 10.38
N GLY A 435 5.21 -10.89 10.52
CA GLY A 435 4.95 -10.00 11.64
C GLY A 435 3.78 -9.04 11.43
N ALA A 436 2.85 -9.32 10.51
CA ALA A 436 1.61 -8.55 10.38
C ALA A 436 0.81 -8.48 11.69
N ASN A 437 0.91 -9.52 12.52
CA ASN A 437 0.18 -9.67 13.79
C ASN A 437 0.99 -9.21 15.02
N LEU A 438 2.06 -8.43 14.82
CA LEU A 438 2.94 -7.96 15.90
C LEU A 438 2.23 -7.08 16.94
N ASN A 439 1.06 -6.53 16.63
CA ASN A 439 0.25 -5.76 17.60
C ASN A 439 -0.13 -6.60 18.83
N ALA A 440 -0.15 -7.93 18.71
CA ALA A 440 -0.37 -8.87 19.81
C ALA A 440 0.90 -9.20 20.63
N LEU A 441 2.08 -8.72 20.23
CA LEU A 441 3.37 -9.11 20.82
C LEU A 441 4.16 -7.95 21.45
N LEU A 442 4.00 -6.71 20.96
CA LEU A 442 4.85 -5.59 21.39
C LEU A 442 4.89 -5.40 22.91
N GLY A 443 6.10 -5.40 23.47
CA GLY A 443 6.33 -5.27 24.91
C GLY A 443 5.92 -6.49 25.76
N ILE A 444 5.48 -7.59 25.12
CA ILE A 444 5.11 -8.86 25.76
C ILE A 444 6.07 -9.98 25.38
N ALA A 445 6.31 -10.18 24.08
CA ALA A 445 7.21 -11.21 23.56
C ALA A 445 7.94 -10.69 22.32
N ARG A 446 9.17 -11.17 22.13
CA ARG A 446 10.06 -10.71 21.05
C ARG A 446 10.38 -11.87 20.11
N PRO A 447 9.95 -11.81 18.83
CA PRO A 447 10.20 -12.85 17.83
C PRO A 447 11.62 -13.39 17.77
N GLY A 448 12.62 -12.53 17.79
CA GLY A 448 14.02 -12.97 17.75
C GLY A 448 14.45 -13.78 18.98
N GLU A 449 13.67 -13.84 20.06
CA GLU A 449 14.03 -14.61 21.25
C GLU A 449 13.40 -16.01 21.30
N PHE A 450 12.48 -16.34 20.38
CA PHE A 450 11.75 -17.61 20.40
C PHE A 450 11.84 -18.43 19.11
N GLY A 451 12.77 -18.12 18.20
CA GLY A 451 13.14 -19.00 17.10
C GLY A 451 13.25 -18.37 15.71
N PRO A 452 12.32 -17.50 15.27
CA PRO A 452 12.41 -16.86 13.95
C PRO A 452 13.78 -16.23 13.64
N ASP A 453 14.25 -16.42 12.40
CA ASP A 453 15.52 -15.87 11.91
C ASP A 453 15.34 -14.50 11.24
N VAL A 454 14.18 -14.30 10.63
CA VAL A 454 13.79 -13.05 9.97
C VAL A 454 12.29 -12.83 10.13
N ALA A 455 11.88 -11.58 10.29
CA ALA A 455 10.49 -11.20 10.21
C ALA A 455 10.32 -9.89 9.45
N HIS A 456 9.23 -9.75 8.69
CA HIS A 456 8.79 -8.41 8.29
C HIS A 456 7.83 -7.82 9.31
N LEU A 457 7.75 -6.50 9.35
CA LEU A 457 6.80 -5.76 10.18
C LEU A 457 5.91 -4.90 9.28
N ASN A 458 4.61 -4.78 9.56
CA ASN A 458 3.76 -3.83 8.85
C ASN A 458 3.69 -2.51 9.62
N LEU A 459 4.48 -1.51 9.23
CA LEU A 459 4.44 -0.19 9.88
C LEU A 459 3.06 0.48 9.74
N HIS A 460 2.37 0.17 8.64
CA HIS A 460 0.99 0.63 8.33
C HIS A 460 -0.12 -0.20 8.98
N LYS A 461 0.24 -1.09 9.91
CA LYS A 461 -0.68 -1.79 10.79
C LYS A 461 -0.28 -1.49 12.23
N THR A 462 0.82 -2.09 12.67
CA THR A 462 1.24 -2.06 14.07
C THR A 462 1.78 -0.69 14.52
N PHE A 463 2.39 0.08 13.61
CA PHE A 463 3.12 1.31 13.94
C PHE A 463 2.55 2.57 13.26
N CYS A 464 1.22 2.62 13.17
CA CYS A 464 0.42 3.82 12.91
C CYS A 464 0.54 4.51 11.54
N ILE A 465 1.36 4.02 10.58
CA ILE A 465 1.29 4.57 9.21
C ILE A 465 -0.13 4.38 8.66
N PRO A 466 -0.77 5.42 8.08
CA PRO A 466 -2.16 5.36 7.68
C PRO A 466 -2.37 4.40 6.52
N HIS A 467 -3.48 3.67 6.55
CA HIS A 467 -3.83 2.69 5.50
C HIS A 467 -4.08 3.32 4.14
N GLY A 468 -4.43 4.62 4.08
CA GLY A 468 -4.51 5.40 2.83
C GLY A 468 -5.48 4.87 1.77
N GLY A 469 -6.51 4.11 2.17
CA GLY A 469 -7.42 3.43 1.23
C GLY A 469 -6.80 2.24 0.49
N GLY A 470 -5.66 1.74 0.96
CA GLY A 470 -4.92 0.61 0.37
C GLY A 470 -3.46 0.92 0.01
N GLY A 471 -2.85 1.90 0.68
CA GLY A 471 -1.46 2.34 0.50
C GLY A 471 -1.31 3.84 0.79
N PRO A 472 -0.21 4.28 1.42
CA PRO A 472 1.10 3.63 1.44
C PRO A 472 1.28 2.55 2.51
N GLY A 473 2.34 1.76 2.35
CA GLY A 473 2.86 0.89 3.40
C GLY A 473 4.38 0.93 3.44
N ILE A 474 4.94 0.37 4.51
CA ILE A 474 6.35 -0.01 4.62
C ILE A 474 6.39 -1.35 5.33
N GLY A 475 7.28 -2.24 4.87
CA GLY A 475 7.46 -3.59 5.35
C GLY A 475 8.90 -3.89 5.72
N PRO A 476 9.52 -3.19 6.70
CA PRO A 476 10.90 -3.47 7.07
C PRO A 476 11.09 -4.92 7.45
N ILE A 477 12.27 -5.47 7.15
CA ILE A 477 12.69 -6.78 7.64
C ILE A 477 13.65 -6.62 8.81
N ALA A 478 13.40 -7.36 9.87
CA ALA A 478 14.28 -7.51 11.03
C ALA A 478 14.88 -8.92 10.98
N VAL A 479 16.20 -9.03 11.14
CA VAL A 479 16.94 -10.27 10.90
C VAL A 479 17.90 -10.60 12.04
N LYS A 480 18.20 -11.88 12.21
CA LYS A 480 19.29 -12.35 13.06
C LYS A 480 20.66 -12.03 12.46
N ALA A 481 21.67 -11.97 13.33
CA ALA A 481 23.02 -11.54 12.99
C ALA A 481 23.63 -12.28 11.78
N HIS A 482 23.33 -13.58 11.60
CA HIS A 482 23.84 -14.36 10.47
C HIS A 482 23.21 -14.00 9.12
N LEU A 483 22.05 -13.32 9.12
CA LEU A 483 21.36 -12.85 7.91
C LEU A 483 21.65 -11.36 7.62
N ALA A 484 22.11 -10.59 8.61
CA ALA A 484 22.41 -9.16 8.48
C ALA A 484 23.35 -8.81 7.30
N PRO A 485 24.42 -9.58 7.01
CA PRO A 485 25.30 -9.29 5.88
C PRO A 485 24.60 -9.29 4.52
N PHE A 486 23.44 -9.95 4.39
CA PHE A 486 22.74 -10.09 3.12
C PHE A 486 21.58 -9.09 2.94
N LEU A 487 21.35 -8.20 3.91
CA LEU A 487 20.28 -7.20 3.84
C LEU A 487 20.35 -6.39 2.53
N PRO A 488 19.20 -6.00 1.92
CA PRO A 488 19.15 -5.36 0.61
C PRO A 488 19.99 -4.09 0.53
N GLY A 489 20.83 -3.98 -0.49
CA GLY A 489 21.63 -2.79 -0.79
C GLY A 489 21.02 -1.92 -1.89
N HIS A 490 21.72 -0.86 -2.29
CA HIS A 490 21.28 0.01 -3.38
C HIS A 490 22.46 0.54 -4.22
N PRO A 491 22.40 0.52 -5.57
CA PRO A 491 23.54 0.86 -6.42
C PRO A 491 23.95 2.35 -6.38
N VAL A 492 23.04 3.24 -5.98
CA VAL A 492 23.33 4.69 -5.86
C VAL A 492 23.92 5.04 -4.48
N HIS A 493 23.55 4.29 -3.45
CA HIS A 493 24.02 4.48 -2.07
C HIS A 493 24.52 3.14 -1.55
N PRO A 494 25.79 2.77 -1.84
CA PRO A 494 26.37 1.50 -1.40
C PRO A 494 26.53 1.40 0.12
N GLU A 495 26.36 2.50 0.85
CA GLU A 495 26.28 2.55 2.32
C GLU A 495 25.00 1.90 2.86
N CYS A 496 24.00 1.68 2.01
CA CYS A 496 22.76 0.98 2.36
C CYS A 496 22.95 -0.54 2.21
N GLY A 497 22.44 -1.31 3.17
CA GLY A 497 22.40 -2.77 3.15
C GLY A 497 23.53 -3.44 3.91
N GLY A 498 23.66 -4.76 3.76
CA GLY A 498 24.72 -5.54 4.39
C GLY A 498 26.00 -5.65 3.54
N GLU A 499 27.09 -6.12 4.14
CA GLU A 499 28.39 -6.27 3.46
C GLU A 499 28.37 -7.19 2.22
N GLN A 500 27.44 -8.15 2.21
CA GLN A 500 27.17 -9.09 1.12
C GLN A 500 25.73 -8.91 0.61
N ALA A 501 25.28 -7.65 0.55
CA ALA A 501 23.91 -7.28 0.23
C ALA A 501 23.37 -7.97 -1.02
N ILE A 502 22.12 -8.44 -0.92
CA ILE A 502 21.34 -8.75 -2.11
C ILE A 502 21.04 -7.45 -2.90
N GLY A 503 20.64 -7.61 -4.16
CA GLY A 503 20.20 -6.49 -4.98
C GLY A 503 18.98 -5.74 -4.42
N PRO A 504 18.72 -4.52 -4.89
CA PRO A 504 17.63 -3.69 -4.37
C PRO A 504 16.26 -4.33 -4.62
N VAL A 505 15.40 -4.30 -3.60
CA VAL A 505 13.99 -4.72 -3.66
C VAL A 505 13.03 -3.53 -3.81
N SER A 506 13.54 -2.31 -3.65
CA SER A 506 12.83 -1.04 -3.86
C SER A 506 13.68 -0.09 -4.70
N ALA A 507 13.05 0.89 -5.35
CA ALA A 507 13.73 1.84 -6.23
C ALA A 507 14.54 2.93 -5.48
N ALA A 508 14.31 3.09 -4.19
CA ALA A 508 15.04 4.01 -3.32
C ALA A 508 15.68 3.23 -2.16
N PRO A 509 16.83 3.67 -1.61
CA PRO A 509 17.65 2.86 -0.70
C PRO A 509 16.93 2.51 0.60
N TRP A 510 16.14 3.45 1.14
CA TRP A 510 15.34 3.27 2.35
C TRP A 510 13.82 3.32 2.07
N GLY A 511 13.42 2.99 0.84
CA GLY A 511 12.01 2.89 0.46
C GLY A 511 11.25 4.21 0.55
N SER A 512 10.13 4.22 1.28
CA SER A 512 9.26 5.39 1.44
C SER A 512 9.62 6.21 2.67
N THR A 513 10.83 6.79 2.70
CA THR A 513 11.37 7.44 3.90
C THR A 513 10.53 8.59 4.44
N GLY A 514 9.84 9.35 3.58
CA GLY A 514 9.03 10.50 3.98
C GLY A 514 7.88 10.21 4.97
N ILE A 515 7.55 8.94 5.19
CA ILE A 515 6.51 8.51 6.15
C ILE A 515 7.06 7.71 7.35
N LEU A 516 8.39 7.51 7.45
CA LEU A 516 9.02 6.92 8.64
C LEU A 516 8.84 7.74 9.93
N PRO A 517 8.77 9.09 9.90
CA PRO A 517 8.53 9.87 11.10
C PRO A 517 7.27 9.48 11.88
N ILE A 518 6.25 8.92 11.21
CA ILE A 518 5.01 8.47 11.86
C ILE A 518 5.32 7.37 12.89
N SER A 519 5.98 6.29 12.44
CA SER A 519 6.30 5.16 13.30
C SER A 519 7.34 5.51 14.37
N TRP A 520 8.32 6.36 14.01
CA TRP A 520 9.28 6.90 14.96
C TRP A 520 8.57 7.68 16.08
N ALA A 521 7.65 8.59 15.73
CA ALA A 521 6.90 9.39 16.70
C ALA A 521 6.03 8.52 17.61
N TYR A 522 5.35 7.50 17.05
CA TYR A 522 4.55 6.55 17.82
C TYR A 522 5.40 5.84 18.89
N ILE A 523 6.55 5.25 18.49
CA ILE A 523 7.41 4.51 19.42
C ILE A 523 7.96 5.45 20.49
N THR A 524 8.43 6.64 20.10
CA THR A 524 8.99 7.65 21.00
C THR A 524 7.96 8.14 22.03
N MET A 525 6.74 8.46 21.60
CA MET A 525 5.68 8.95 22.49
C MET A 525 5.13 7.87 23.42
N MET A 526 5.00 6.63 22.93
CA MET A 526 4.46 5.53 23.71
C MET A 526 5.48 4.99 24.72
N GLY A 527 6.74 4.87 24.29
CA GLY A 527 7.78 4.14 25.02
C GLY A 527 7.40 2.68 25.29
N ALA A 528 8.30 1.93 25.93
CA ALA A 528 8.08 0.49 26.18
C ALA A 528 6.81 0.20 26.99
N ALA A 529 6.49 1.04 27.98
CA ALA A 529 5.31 0.87 28.83
C ALA A 529 4.00 1.14 28.06
N GLY A 530 3.97 2.16 27.20
CA GLY A 530 2.83 2.46 26.35
C GLY A 530 2.61 1.36 25.31
N LEU A 531 3.67 0.90 24.64
CA LEU A 531 3.58 -0.20 23.66
C LEU A 531 3.04 -1.48 24.30
N LYS A 532 3.56 -1.86 25.47
CA LYS A 532 3.03 -3.02 26.22
C LYS A 532 1.56 -2.86 26.58
N ARG A 533 1.14 -1.66 26.99
CA ARG A 533 -0.25 -1.37 27.33
C ARG A 533 -1.15 -1.42 26.10
N ALA A 534 -0.70 -0.88 24.96
CA ALA A 534 -1.41 -0.95 23.69
C ALA A 534 -1.71 -2.41 23.33
N THR A 535 -0.68 -3.27 23.31
CA THR A 535 -0.87 -4.70 23.05
C THR A 535 -1.82 -5.37 24.04
N ALA A 536 -1.70 -5.09 25.34
CA ALA A 536 -2.60 -5.66 26.35
C ALA A 536 -4.06 -5.24 26.13
N VAL A 537 -4.32 -3.99 25.73
CA VAL A 537 -5.67 -3.49 25.44
C VAL A 537 -6.20 -4.06 24.12
N ALA A 538 -5.38 -4.21 23.09
CA ALA A 538 -5.79 -4.85 21.84
C ALA A 538 -6.28 -6.29 22.08
N ILE A 539 -5.54 -7.08 22.87
CA ILE A 539 -5.93 -8.43 23.26
C ILE A 539 -7.20 -8.42 24.13
N LEU A 540 -7.30 -7.48 25.09
CA LEU A 540 -8.47 -7.32 25.93
C LEU A 540 -9.73 -7.04 25.10
N ASN A 541 -9.66 -6.08 24.18
CA ASN A 541 -10.76 -5.67 23.33
C ASN A 541 -11.25 -6.82 22.45
N ALA A 542 -10.34 -7.57 21.84
CA ALA A 542 -10.71 -8.74 21.03
C ALA A 542 -11.36 -9.86 21.86
N ASN A 543 -10.84 -10.14 23.05
CA ASN A 543 -11.45 -11.12 23.97
C ASN A 543 -12.80 -10.66 24.52
N TYR A 544 -13.01 -9.36 24.70
CA TYR A 544 -14.30 -8.80 25.10
C TYR A 544 -15.35 -9.01 23.99
N ILE A 545 -14.99 -8.72 22.73
CA ILE A 545 -15.86 -8.99 21.58
C ILE A 545 -16.18 -10.48 21.47
N ALA A 546 -15.16 -11.34 21.53
CA ALA A 546 -15.34 -12.80 21.45
C ALA A 546 -16.30 -13.30 22.55
N ALA A 547 -16.18 -12.79 23.78
CA ALA A 547 -17.07 -13.15 24.87
C ALA A 547 -18.51 -12.63 24.67
N ARG A 548 -18.68 -11.38 24.21
CA ARG A 548 -19.99 -10.77 23.95
C ARG A 548 -20.74 -11.43 22.79
N LEU A 549 -20.03 -11.86 21.76
CA LEU A 549 -20.62 -12.46 20.56
C LEU A 549 -20.76 -13.98 20.63
N GLY A 550 -20.04 -14.67 21.52
CA GLY A 550 -19.97 -16.13 21.56
C GLY A 550 -21.30 -16.87 21.69
N ASP A 551 -22.28 -16.29 22.39
CA ASP A 551 -23.63 -16.85 22.53
C ASP A 551 -24.50 -16.70 21.27
N HIS A 552 -24.06 -15.85 20.33
CA HIS A 552 -24.80 -15.49 19.11
C HIS A 552 -24.15 -16.07 17.85
N PHE A 553 -22.81 -16.09 17.82
CA PHE A 553 -21.98 -16.62 16.76
C PHE A 553 -20.84 -17.41 17.38
N PRO A 554 -20.63 -18.69 17.00
CA PRO A 554 -19.51 -19.47 17.51
C PRO A 554 -18.17 -18.78 17.22
N VAL A 555 -17.30 -18.68 18.22
CA VAL A 555 -15.90 -18.29 18.03
C VAL A 555 -15.15 -19.51 17.49
N LEU A 556 -14.64 -19.42 16.27
CA LEU A 556 -14.18 -20.58 15.53
C LEU A 556 -12.92 -21.22 16.12
N TYR A 557 -11.97 -20.40 16.58
CA TYR A 557 -10.70 -20.84 17.12
C TYR A 557 -10.39 -20.11 18.43
N THR A 558 -9.85 -20.84 19.41
CA THR A 558 -9.36 -20.28 20.67
C THR A 558 -8.09 -21.00 21.10
N GLY A 559 -7.21 -20.31 21.83
CA GLY A 559 -6.05 -20.91 22.46
C GLY A 559 -6.42 -21.76 23.69
N THR A 560 -5.40 -22.32 24.36
CA THR A 560 -5.55 -23.33 25.44
C THR A 560 -6.44 -22.95 26.63
N ASN A 561 -6.70 -21.65 26.86
CA ASN A 561 -7.55 -21.15 27.94
C ASN A 561 -8.88 -20.54 27.44
N GLY A 562 -9.32 -20.88 26.23
CA GLY A 562 -10.53 -20.29 25.64
C GLY A 562 -10.40 -18.81 25.32
N ARG A 563 -9.17 -18.35 25.03
CA ARG A 563 -8.83 -16.94 24.74
C ARG A 563 -8.29 -16.80 23.34
N VAL A 564 -8.55 -15.64 22.75
CA VAL A 564 -7.97 -15.21 21.48
C VAL A 564 -6.80 -14.25 21.71
N ALA A 565 -6.06 -13.91 20.66
CA ALA A 565 -5.03 -12.89 20.66
C ALA A 565 -5.66 -11.49 20.48
N HIS A 566 -5.14 -10.69 19.54
CA HIS A 566 -5.67 -9.37 19.17
C HIS A 566 -6.87 -9.37 18.21
N GLU A 567 -7.29 -10.54 17.73
CA GLU A 567 -8.39 -10.70 16.78
C GLU A 567 -9.13 -12.02 17.01
N CYS A 568 -10.38 -12.14 16.57
CA CYS A 568 -11.16 -13.37 16.65
C CYS A 568 -11.93 -13.65 15.36
N ILE A 569 -12.21 -14.92 15.09
CA ILE A 569 -13.07 -15.35 13.98
C ILE A 569 -14.43 -15.78 14.52
N VAL A 570 -15.49 -15.15 14.02
CA VAL A 570 -16.88 -15.59 14.27
C VAL A 570 -17.38 -16.40 13.07
N ASP A 571 -18.01 -17.54 13.36
CA ASP A 571 -18.46 -18.49 12.35
C ASP A 571 -19.91 -18.25 11.94
N LEU A 572 -20.11 -17.80 10.69
CA LEU A 572 -21.45 -17.61 10.11
C LEU A 572 -21.89 -18.78 9.24
N ARG A 573 -21.03 -19.78 9.00
CA ARG A 573 -21.35 -20.92 8.12
C ARG A 573 -22.59 -21.70 8.58
N PRO A 574 -22.87 -21.87 9.90
CA PRO A 574 -24.13 -22.48 10.34
C PRO A 574 -25.39 -21.73 9.92
N LEU A 575 -25.28 -20.42 9.61
CA LEU A 575 -26.40 -19.54 9.26
C LEU A 575 -26.59 -19.36 7.75
N ARG A 576 -25.75 -20.02 6.92
CA ARG A 576 -25.66 -19.78 5.46
C ARG A 576 -26.96 -19.98 4.68
N GLU A 577 -27.88 -20.79 5.21
CA GLU A 577 -29.19 -21.04 4.57
C GLU A 577 -30.15 -19.86 4.74
N PHE A 578 -29.89 -18.99 5.72
CA PHE A 578 -30.74 -17.85 6.09
C PHE A 578 -30.07 -16.50 5.79
N ALA A 579 -28.75 -16.43 5.91
CA ALA A 579 -27.96 -15.25 5.56
C ALA A 579 -26.54 -15.63 5.17
N SER A 580 -26.04 -15.04 4.10
CA SER A 580 -24.64 -15.15 3.71
C SER A 580 -23.75 -14.20 4.51
N VAL A 581 -22.44 -14.43 4.47
CA VAL A 581 -21.44 -13.49 5.03
C VAL A 581 -21.53 -12.11 4.37
N ASP A 582 -21.83 -12.08 3.06
CA ASP A 582 -22.03 -10.83 2.32
C ASP A 582 -23.25 -10.08 2.83
N ASP A 583 -24.35 -10.78 3.15
CA ASP A 583 -25.55 -10.15 3.70
C ASP A 583 -25.27 -9.46 5.03
N VAL A 584 -24.57 -10.13 5.94
CA VAL A 584 -24.18 -9.54 7.23
C VAL A 584 -23.23 -8.35 7.03
N ALA A 585 -22.26 -8.49 6.14
CA ALA A 585 -21.31 -7.43 5.84
C ALA A 585 -21.96 -6.18 5.23
N LYS A 586 -22.92 -6.36 4.31
CA LYS A 586 -23.68 -5.24 3.74
C LYS A 586 -24.64 -4.65 4.77
N ARG A 587 -25.25 -5.47 5.62
CA ARG A 587 -26.16 -5.01 6.66
C ARG A 587 -25.45 -4.17 7.72
N LEU A 588 -24.20 -4.48 8.07
CA LEU A 588 -23.39 -3.66 8.98
C LEU A 588 -23.23 -2.21 8.51
N ILE A 589 -23.27 -1.93 7.20
CA ILE A 589 -23.23 -0.57 6.66
C ILE A 589 -24.45 0.24 7.13
N ASP A 590 -25.63 -0.40 7.17
CA ASP A 590 -26.84 0.25 7.68
C ASP A 590 -26.75 0.56 9.18
N TYR A 591 -25.95 -0.21 9.92
CA TYR A 591 -25.61 0.02 11.32
C TYR A 591 -24.46 1.04 11.51
N GLY A 592 -23.92 1.60 10.42
CA GLY A 592 -22.85 2.60 10.47
C GLY A 592 -21.46 2.01 10.63
N PHE A 593 -21.23 0.75 10.25
CA PHE A 593 -19.93 0.09 10.32
C PHE A 593 -19.44 -0.37 8.96
N HIS A 594 -18.12 -0.30 8.76
CA HIS A 594 -17.46 -1.13 7.77
C HIS A 594 -17.44 -2.59 8.26
N ALA A 595 -17.58 -3.55 7.34
CA ALA A 595 -17.51 -4.96 7.69
C ALA A 595 -16.11 -5.37 8.20
N PRO A 596 -16.00 -6.36 9.10
CA PRO A 596 -14.74 -7.03 9.40
C PRO A 596 -14.16 -7.73 8.17
N THR A 597 -12.98 -8.33 8.33
CA THR A 597 -12.34 -9.09 7.23
C THR A 597 -13.21 -10.30 6.89
N MET A 598 -13.59 -10.42 5.61
CA MET A 598 -14.57 -11.39 5.15
C MET A 598 -13.91 -12.61 4.51
N SER A 599 -14.38 -13.80 4.85
CA SER A 599 -14.04 -15.06 4.17
C SER A 599 -12.55 -15.40 4.08
N PHE A 600 -11.74 -14.82 4.97
CA PHE A 600 -10.32 -15.10 5.13
C PHE A 600 -9.99 -15.07 6.64
N PRO A 601 -9.17 -16.01 7.16
CA PRO A 601 -8.57 -17.16 6.46
C PRO A 601 -9.55 -18.31 6.17
N VAL A 602 -10.76 -18.28 6.73
CA VAL A 602 -11.79 -19.30 6.53
C VAL A 602 -12.94 -18.74 5.69
N ALA A 603 -13.34 -19.45 4.64
CA ALA A 603 -14.44 -19.02 3.79
C ALA A 603 -15.78 -19.02 4.56
N GLY A 604 -16.59 -17.95 4.39
CA GLY A 604 -17.89 -17.82 5.03
C GLY A 604 -17.86 -17.36 6.49
N THR A 605 -16.74 -16.83 6.98
CA THR A 605 -16.58 -16.29 8.34
C THR A 605 -16.26 -14.79 8.32
N LEU A 606 -16.31 -14.15 9.49
CA LEU A 606 -15.81 -12.79 9.71
C LEU A 606 -14.67 -12.81 10.72
N MET A 607 -13.55 -12.13 10.40
CA MET A 607 -12.41 -11.95 11.28
C MET A 607 -12.35 -10.51 11.77
N ILE A 608 -12.39 -10.35 13.10
CA ILE A 608 -12.66 -9.10 13.80
C ILE A 608 -11.44 -8.71 14.63
N GLU A 609 -10.87 -7.53 14.34
CA GLU A 609 -9.76 -6.94 15.09
C GLU A 609 -10.12 -5.50 15.50
N PRO A 610 -10.41 -5.23 16.79
CA PRO A 610 -10.82 -3.89 17.24
C PRO A 610 -9.67 -2.93 17.52
N THR A 611 -8.44 -3.45 17.68
CA THR A 611 -7.27 -2.69 18.16
C THR A 611 -7.44 -2.11 19.56
N GLU A 612 -6.39 -1.45 20.05
CA GLU A 612 -6.35 -0.75 21.33
C GLU A 612 -6.93 0.67 21.30
N SER A 613 -7.15 1.23 20.11
CA SER A 613 -7.54 2.63 19.95
C SER A 613 -9.03 2.86 20.13
N GLU A 614 -9.83 1.80 20.04
CA GLU A 614 -11.28 1.90 20.11
C GLU A 614 -11.80 1.92 21.54
N SER A 615 -12.76 2.80 21.79
CA SER A 615 -13.41 2.91 23.08
C SER A 615 -14.34 1.73 23.35
N LEU A 616 -14.57 1.40 24.62
CA LEU A 616 -15.55 0.37 24.99
C LEU A 616 -16.95 0.67 24.42
N ALA A 617 -17.36 1.94 24.38
CA ALA A 617 -18.66 2.33 23.82
C ALA A 617 -18.78 2.01 22.32
N GLU A 618 -17.69 2.18 21.57
CA GLU A 618 -17.65 1.86 20.14
C GLU A 618 -17.69 0.35 19.91
N ILE A 619 -16.93 -0.40 20.72
CA ILE A 619 -16.92 -1.86 20.72
C ILE A 619 -18.29 -2.43 21.07
N ASP A 620 -18.96 -1.87 22.09
CA ASP A 620 -20.32 -2.25 22.47
C ASP A 620 -21.31 -1.98 21.33
N ARG A 621 -21.21 -0.82 20.67
CA ARG A 621 -22.04 -0.48 19.51
C ARG A 621 -21.90 -1.48 18.37
N PHE A 622 -20.67 -1.92 18.09
CA PHE A 622 -20.43 -2.97 17.09
C PHE A 622 -21.00 -4.33 17.52
N CYS A 623 -20.80 -4.72 18.78
CA CYS A 623 -21.35 -5.96 19.29
C CYS A 623 -22.89 -5.96 19.26
N ASP A 624 -23.52 -4.87 19.68
CA ASP A 624 -24.98 -4.69 19.64
C ASP A 624 -25.51 -4.75 18.20
N ALA A 625 -24.79 -4.18 17.23
CA ALA A 625 -25.13 -4.29 15.81
C ALA A 625 -25.09 -5.76 15.33
N MET A 626 -24.03 -6.50 15.64
CA MET A 626 -23.90 -7.92 15.31
C MET A 626 -25.00 -8.77 15.97
N ILE A 627 -25.34 -8.50 17.24
CA ILE A 627 -26.40 -9.18 17.97
C ILE A 627 -27.78 -8.88 17.36
N ALA A 628 -28.04 -7.62 17.00
CA ALA A 628 -29.27 -7.24 16.32
C ALA A 628 -29.37 -7.92 14.95
N ILE A 629 -28.28 -7.99 14.19
CA ILE A 629 -28.22 -8.76 12.94
C ILE A 629 -28.51 -10.24 13.18
N ARG A 630 -27.99 -10.86 14.25
CA ARG A 630 -28.34 -12.25 14.60
C ARG A 630 -29.84 -12.43 14.83
N GLN A 631 -30.51 -11.43 15.42
CA GLN A 631 -31.96 -11.44 15.61
C GLN A 631 -32.70 -11.26 14.27
N GLU A 632 -32.18 -10.44 13.35
CA GLU A 632 -32.72 -10.34 11.99
C GLU A 632 -32.63 -11.69 11.25
N ILE A 633 -31.50 -12.40 11.37
CA ILE A 633 -31.32 -13.75 10.82
C ILE A 633 -32.34 -14.73 11.44
N ALA A 634 -32.56 -14.66 12.75
CA ALA A 634 -33.53 -15.52 13.44
C ALA A 634 -34.97 -15.35 12.91
N ARG A 635 -35.33 -14.14 12.44
CA ARG A 635 -36.65 -13.88 11.84
C ARG A 635 -36.78 -14.50 10.45
N VAL A 636 -35.70 -14.52 9.67
CA VAL A 636 -35.66 -15.27 8.40
C VAL A 636 -35.75 -16.77 8.66
N GLU A 637 -34.99 -17.27 9.64
CA GLU A 637 -35.02 -18.67 10.09
C GLU A 637 -36.42 -19.12 10.57
N ALA A 638 -37.15 -18.25 11.28
CA ALA A 638 -38.52 -18.50 11.74
C ALA A 638 -39.58 -18.38 10.62
N GLY A 639 -39.23 -17.85 9.44
CA GLY A 639 -40.15 -17.60 8.33
C GLY A 639 -40.99 -16.32 8.48
N ASP A 640 -40.64 -15.43 9.41
CA ASP A 640 -41.30 -14.12 9.57
C ASP A 640 -41.02 -13.18 8.39
N TRP A 641 -39.86 -13.37 7.74
CA TRP A 641 -39.47 -12.66 6.54
C TRP A 641 -39.10 -13.63 5.42
N PRO A 642 -39.44 -13.32 4.15
CA PRO A 642 -38.94 -14.05 2.99
C PRO A 642 -37.41 -14.07 2.95
N ALA A 643 -36.84 -15.18 2.48
CA ALA A 643 -35.39 -15.34 2.36
C ALA A 643 -34.77 -14.36 1.34
N ASP A 644 -35.53 -13.96 0.32
CA ASP A 644 -35.12 -13.07 -0.77
C ASP A 644 -35.55 -11.61 -0.58
N ASP A 645 -36.39 -11.31 0.41
CA ASP A 645 -36.86 -9.94 0.68
C ASP A 645 -36.90 -9.63 2.18
N ASN A 646 -35.76 -9.21 2.70
CA ASN A 646 -35.55 -8.87 4.11
C ASN A 646 -34.41 -7.84 4.24
N PRO A 647 -34.20 -7.23 5.43
CA PRO A 647 -33.18 -6.20 5.59
C PRO A 647 -31.76 -6.67 5.23
N LEU A 648 -31.43 -7.96 5.44
CA LEU A 648 -30.11 -8.52 5.17
C LEU A 648 -29.86 -8.65 3.66
N ALA A 649 -30.81 -9.24 2.93
CA ALA A 649 -30.72 -9.45 1.48
C ALA A 649 -30.69 -8.12 0.68
N ASN A 650 -31.43 -7.12 1.15
CA ASN A 650 -31.57 -5.83 0.48
C ASN A 650 -30.55 -4.78 0.93
N ALA A 651 -29.72 -5.08 1.94
CA ALA A 651 -28.66 -4.17 2.37
C ALA A 651 -27.56 -4.01 1.31
N PRO A 652 -26.90 -2.84 1.24
CA PRO A 652 -27.15 -1.64 2.06
C PRO A 652 -28.27 -0.76 1.48
N HIS A 653 -28.95 0.01 2.34
CA HIS A 653 -30.08 0.87 1.96
C HIS A 653 -29.63 2.32 1.73
N THR A 654 -29.77 2.81 0.50
CA THR A 654 -29.36 4.17 0.11
C THR A 654 -30.43 5.22 0.44
N ALA A 655 -30.05 6.51 0.43
CA ALA A 655 -30.99 7.62 0.57
C ALA A 655 -32.10 7.59 -0.49
N ASP A 656 -31.77 7.21 -1.73
CA ASP A 656 -32.73 7.13 -2.84
C ASP A 656 -33.76 6.01 -2.64
N ASP A 657 -33.35 4.87 -2.07
CA ASP A 657 -34.27 3.76 -1.78
C ASP A 657 -35.42 4.22 -0.85
N LEU A 658 -35.13 5.19 0.01
CA LEU A 658 -36.08 5.70 1.00
C LEU A 658 -36.91 6.86 0.49
N ALA A 659 -36.34 7.64 -0.43
CA ALA A 659 -37.03 8.70 -1.14
C ALA A 659 -38.07 8.14 -2.11
N ALA A 660 -37.97 6.85 -2.49
CA ALA A 660 -38.97 6.17 -3.30
C ALA A 660 -40.39 6.33 -2.71
N ALA A 661 -41.38 6.56 -3.58
CA ALA A 661 -42.77 6.72 -3.16
C ALA A 661 -43.29 5.44 -2.49
N ASP A 662 -43.04 4.30 -3.12
CA ASP A 662 -43.46 2.98 -2.64
C ASP A 662 -42.38 2.32 -1.77
N TRP A 663 -42.80 1.43 -0.88
CA TRP A 663 -41.90 0.59 -0.08
C TRP A 663 -42.46 -0.83 -0.03
N PRO A 664 -42.20 -1.63 -1.07
CA PRO A 664 -42.82 -2.95 -1.24
C PRO A 664 -42.16 -4.04 -0.39
N HIS A 665 -41.51 -3.68 0.71
CA HIS A 665 -40.76 -4.59 1.56
C HIS A 665 -41.57 -4.99 2.81
N PRO A 666 -41.44 -6.22 3.33
CA PRO A 666 -42.15 -6.73 4.51
C PRO A 666 -41.57 -6.21 5.85
N TYR A 667 -40.70 -5.21 5.80
CA TYR A 667 -40.08 -4.56 6.94
C TYR A 667 -40.15 -3.03 6.80
N PRO A 668 -40.26 -2.28 7.90
CA PRO A 668 -40.45 -0.84 7.82
C PRO A 668 -39.18 -0.10 7.40
N ARG A 669 -39.33 1.02 6.68
CA ARG A 669 -38.22 1.95 6.33
C ARG A 669 -37.34 2.30 7.53
N ALA A 670 -37.96 2.54 8.69
CA ALA A 670 -37.21 2.88 9.90
C ALA A 670 -36.18 1.81 10.29
N LEU A 671 -36.51 0.51 10.12
CA LEU A 671 -35.59 -0.59 10.39
C LEU A 671 -34.45 -0.65 9.35
N ALA A 672 -34.73 -0.29 8.10
CA ALA A 672 -33.71 -0.24 7.05
C ALA A 672 -32.62 0.79 7.39
N VAL A 673 -33.01 1.99 7.83
CA VAL A 673 -32.12 3.16 7.97
C VAL A 673 -31.57 3.36 9.36
N PHE A 674 -32.42 3.20 10.36
CA PHE A 674 -32.12 3.48 11.76
C PHE A 674 -32.40 2.22 12.58
N PRO A 675 -31.71 1.10 12.29
CA PRO A 675 -31.91 -0.14 13.04
C PRO A 675 -31.62 0.04 14.53
N VAL A 676 -30.83 1.05 14.89
CA VAL A 676 -30.65 1.52 16.28
C VAL A 676 -30.95 3.02 16.40
N PRO A 677 -31.54 3.49 17.51
CA PRO A 677 -31.92 4.90 17.68
C PRO A 677 -30.77 5.90 17.55
N ALA A 678 -29.56 5.54 17.98
CA ALA A 678 -28.39 6.42 17.99
C ALA A 678 -27.97 6.91 16.59
N LEU A 679 -28.31 6.17 15.52
CA LEU A 679 -27.98 6.56 14.14
C LEU A 679 -28.74 7.78 13.64
N LYS A 680 -29.76 8.25 14.38
CA LYS A 680 -30.50 9.48 14.02
C LYS A 680 -29.65 10.74 14.14
N ASP A 681 -28.64 10.74 15.01
CA ASP A 681 -27.80 11.90 15.28
C ASP A 681 -26.61 12.02 14.31
N GLY A 682 -26.20 10.92 13.68
CA GLY A 682 -25.01 10.86 12.82
C GLY A 682 -25.02 9.69 11.84
N LYS A 683 -25.93 9.71 10.86
CA LYS A 683 -26.06 8.65 9.84
C LYS A 683 -25.00 8.80 8.74
N TYR A 684 -24.24 7.72 8.50
CA TYR A 684 -23.55 7.52 7.23
C TYR A 684 -24.53 6.94 6.20
N TRP A 685 -24.53 7.49 4.98
CA TRP A 685 -25.38 7.05 3.89
C TRP A 685 -24.55 6.27 2.86
N PRO A 686 -24.85 4.97 2.63
CA PRO A 686 -24.19 4.24 1.56
C PRO A 686 -24.50 4.92 0.21
N PRO A 687 -23.47 5.21 -0.61
CA PRO A 687 -23.65 6.00 -1.83
C PRO A 687 -24.29 5.19 -2.98
N VAL A 688 -24.30 3.86 -2.88
CA VAL A 688 -24.84 2.92 -3.87
C VAL A 688 -25.48 1.74 -3.15
N ALA A 689 -26.43 1.07 -3.82
CA ALA A 689 -26.99 -0.18 -3.32
C ALA A 689 -25.97 -1.32 -3.50
N ARG A 690 -26.39 -2.56 -3.21
CA ARG A 690 -25.50 -3.73 -3.34
C ARG A 690 -24.94 -3.86 -4.75
N ILE A 691 -23.62 -3.95 -4.87
CA ILE A 691 -22.91 -4.01 -6.15
C ILE A 691 -23.03 -5.40 -6.79
N ASP A 692 -23.28 -5.47 -8.09
CA ASP A 692 -23.15 -6.71 -8.87
C ASP A 692 -21.68 -6.97 -9.22
N ASN A 693 -21.09 -7.97 -8.57
CA ASN A 693 -19.70 -8.36 -8.82
C ASN A 693 -19.50 -9.09 -10.15
N VAL A 694 -20.48 -9.89 -10.58
CA VAL A 694 -20.36 -10.75 -11.77
C VAL A 694 -20.53 -9.92 -13.04
N TYR A 695 -21.43 -8.94 -13.03
CA TYR A 695 -21.63 -8.03 -14.15
C TYR A 695 -20.34 -7.29 -14.51
N GLY A 696 -19.65 -6.68 -13.54
CA GLY A 696 -18.42 -5.93 -13.78
C GLY A 696 -17.27 -6.78 -14.32
N ASP A 697 -17.12 -8.03 -13.86
CA ASP A 697 -16.07 -8.94 -14.35
C ASP A 697 -16.38 -9.47 -15.77
N ARG A 698 -17.65 -9.47 -16.19
CA ARG A 698 -18.07 -9.77 -17.58
C ARG A 698 -17.96 -8.55 -18.51
N ASN A 699 -18.14 -7.34 -17.97
CA ASN A 699 -18.13 -6.09 -18.71
C ASN A 699 -16.98 -5.19 -18.24
N ILE A 700 -15.75 -5.53 -18.63
CA ILE A 700 -14.55 -4.88 -18.13
C ILE A 700 -14.44 -3.45 -18.67
N VAL A 701 -14.80 -2.47 -17.84
CA VAL A 701 -14.62 -1.04 -18.12
C VAL A 701 -13.79 -0.42 -17.00
N CYS A 702 -12.55 -0.06 -17.29
CA CYS A 702 -11.55 0.39 -16.29
C CYS A 702 -11.07 1.83 -16.50
N ALA A 703 -11.84 2.63 -17.25
CA ALA A 703 -11.65 4.06 -17.41
C ALA A 703 -12.95 4.79 -17.02
N CYS A 704 -12.89 6.12 -16.84
CA CYS A 704 -14.10 6.91 -16.57
C CYS A 704 -15.11 6.71 -17.71
N PRO A 705 -16.32 6.17 -17.43
CA PRO A 705 -17.36 6.05 -18.43
C PRO A 705 -17.85 7.45 -18.87
N PRO A 706 -18.51 7.57 -20.03
CA PRO A 706 -19.10 8.83 -20.48
C PRO A 706 -20.05 9.43 -19.43
N LEU A 707 -20.25 10.76 -19.46
CA LEU A 707 -21.13 11.43 -18.49
C LEU A 707 -22.57 10.92 -18.52
N GLU A 708 -23.03 10.52 -19.70
CA GLU A 708 -24.36 9.98 -19.95
C GLU A 708 -24.59 8.71 -19.12
N ALA A 709 -23.55 7.91 -18.88
CA ALA A 709 -23.62 6.75 -18.00
C ALA A 709 -23.91 7.15 -16.55
N TYR A 710 -23.50 8.34 -16.09
CA TYR A 710 -23.82 8.87 -14.77
C TYR A 710 -25.16 9.63 -14.72
N GLY A 711 -25.73 9.98 -15.87
CA GLY A 711 -26.95 10.78 -16.01
C GLY A 711 -28.25 9.98 -15.84
N GLU A 712 -28.28 8.71 -16.24
CA GLU A 712 -29.45 7.82 -16.06
C GLU A 712 -29.76 7.51 -14.58
N ALA A 713 -28.90 7.89 -13.64
CA ALA A 713 -29.13 7.76 -12.21
C ALA A 713 -29.70 9.05 -11.55
N ALA A 714 -29.87 10.14 -12.32
CA ALA A 714 -30.29 11.45 -11.80
C ALA A 714 -31.53 12.04 -12.51
N GLU A 715 -32.14 11.32 -13.45
CA GLU A 715 -33.54 11.49 -13.89
C GLU A 715 -34.40 10.37 -13.30
#